data_AF-A0A7V4TES9-F1
#
_entry.id   AF-A0A7V4TES9-F1
#
_cell.length_a   1.000
_cell.length_b   1.000
_cell.length_c   1.000
_cell.angle_alpha   90.00
_cell.angle_beta   90.00
_cell.angle_gamma   90.00
#
_symmetry.space_group_name_H-M   'P 1'
#
loop_
_entity.id
_entity.type
_entity.pdbx_description
1 polymer ?
#
loop_
_entity_poly.entity_id
_entity_poly.type
_entity_poly.pdbx_seq_one_letter_code
_entity_poly.pdbx_strand_id
1 'polypeptide(L)'
;MVKNRVVFTVTLGELAEVPGMPFAYWAPESLRELFRKYPPLDCDVARMPDKPKIADVKQGLATADDLRFTRFFWEVPVEAIGASREETFQGKKWVPFAKGGRPFYHDIQLVVNWERDGEEIKAYCDASGRQLSRPQNESFYFREGLAWTKSAWIRDDPRIDAGLLPTGAIFTAKRMAIFAGQSEKELFSLCAFLRSLLATVFVNLMNPSGRNREAGHLAQLPISPGFLSNEPLLDLAREAYDRLQEWATGDETATVFVAPWILQVFEAVRSGTLHMPATGHPLARDFAWRYGIPEAALERGRSAIQNKFSLYALAEACVIWETELRKRIDEIHGQIDDEVFRLYGISEEDRAVIEAEMGKPAEVEEPESEGMEAGMEEDTQSGGVLTVEEHLRRLVHYLAHQVVREDPDGIVPLRDCYLAGRSEPEPGLVSRTRRKLQEIFGDEAMPAVERELQRALGKSLDDWLAADFFRYHVGLYRLRPIVWQIVPPGGQGNQSLRRKAATRAARCPYFSVFLSWHRLDADTLRKIRHVYLQPFLDAAEREVQKLEQKVTELRGSGVPFGRLAEEEQEFQQVRFEFGRLKDLAERIETLLRPHALRVESRSEWVKEKVNEIVSGGYCPNRDYGVRVNIEPLKQMGILPEDAARVRG
;
A
#
# COMPACT_ATOMS: atom_id res chain seq x y z
N MET A 1 27.72 13.50 -42.34
CA MET A 1 26.76 13.01 -43.34
C MET A 1 26.97 11.53 -43.57
N VAL A 2 26.20 10.67 -42.90
CA VAL A 2 26.02 9.23 -43.15
C VAL A 2 24.67 8.94 -42.50
N LYS A 3 23.63 8.42 -43.12
CA LYS A 3 23.29 8.00 -44.48
C LYS A 3 21.77 8.20 -44.56
N ASN A 4 21.25 8.54 -45.73
CA ASN A 4 19.83 8.41 -46.06
C ASN A 4 19.29 7.08 -45.49
N ARG A 5 18.32 7.15 -44.58
CA ARG A 5 17.49 5.98 -44.19
C ARG A 5 16.75 5.58 -45.48
N VAL A 6 17.26 4.56 -46.15
CA VAL A 6 16.65 4.02 -47.37
C VAL A 6 15.82 2.81 -46.97
N VAL A 7 14.53 3.07 -47.11
CA VAL A 7 13.33 2.23 -47.10
C VAL A 7 13.46 1.07 -48.08
N PHE A 8 12.96 -0.12 -47.71
CA PHE A 8 12.83 -1.25 -48.64
C PHE A 8 11.49 -1.96 -48.56
N THR A 9 11.07 -2.33 -49.77
CA THR A 9 9.77 -2.90 -50.14
C THR A 9 9.82 -4.42 -50.04
N VAL A 10 8.82 -4.96 -49.32
CA VAL A 10 8.66 -6.35 -48.91
C VAL A 10 7.61 -7.07 -49.74
N THR A 11 7.70 -8.41 -49.81
CA THR A 11 6.65 -9.34 -50.22
C THR A 11 6.36 -10.36 -49.12
N LEU A 12 5.80 -9.95 -47.98
CA LEU A 12 5.32 -10.89 -46.95
C LEU A 12 4.00 -11.61 -47.31
N GLY A 13 3.76 -12.01 -48.58
CA GLY A 13 2.39 -12.17 -49.08
C GLY A 13 1.33 -11.20 -48.50
N GLU A 14 1.47 -9.86 -48.37
CA GLU A 14 2.65 -8.95 -48.33
C GLU A 14 2.70 -8.04 -47.09
N LEU A 15 2.04 -8.53 -46.07
CA LEU A 15 2.28 -8.44 -44.62
C LEU A 15 1.15 -9.28 -43.99
N ALA A 16 0.72 -10.33 -44.73
CA ALA A 16 -0.66 -10.49 -45.22
C ALA A 16 -1.62 -9.35 -44.87
N GLU A 17 -1.19 -8.13 -45.24
CA GLU A 17 -1.91 -6.87 -45.42
C GLU A 17 -2.84 -6.41 -44.28
N VAL A 18 -2.57 -6.96 -43.09
CA VAL A 18 -2.73 -6.39 -41.74
C VAL A 18 -4.17 -6.07 -41.34
N PRO A 19 -4.91 -7.07 -40.82
CA PRO A 19 -5.23 -6.95 -39.39
C PRO A 19 -4.83 -8.19 -38.57
N GLY A 20 -4.03 -7.98 -37.52
CA GLY A 20 -3.83 -8.92 -36.40
C GLY A 20 -2.66 -9.91 -36.49
N MET A 21 -1.88 -9.94 -37.58
CA MET A 21 -0.71 -10.84 -37.66
C MET A 21 0.53 -10.22 -36.98
N PRO A 22 1.09 -10.86 -35.94
CA PRO A 22 2.35 -10.43 -35.35
C PRO A 22 3.54 -10.97 -36.16
N PHE A 23 4.41 -10.09 -36.66
CA PHE A 23 5.60 -10.48 -37.42
C PHE A 23 6.82 -10.62 -36.53
N ALA A 24 7.00 -11.81 -35.97
CA ALA A 24 8.21 -12.16 -35.24
C ALA A 24 9.32 -12.65 -36.19
N TYR A 25 9.83 -11.74 -37.03
CA TYR A 25 10.88 -12.05 -38.01
C TYR A 25 12.21 -12.49 -37.36
N TRP A 26 12.41 -12.15 -36.09
CA TRP A 26 13.58 -12.52 -35.28
C TRP A 26 13.48 -13.93 -34.69
N ALA A 27 12.31 -14.58 -34.75
CA ALA A 27 12.07 -15.86 -34.09
C ALA A 27 12.73 -17.04 -34.85
N PRO A 28 13.65 -17.79 -34.21
CA PRO A 28 14.23 -18.98 -34.80
C PRO A 28 13.17 -20.04 -35.16
N GLU A 29 13.49 -20.94 -36.09
CA GLU A 29 12.60 -22.05 -36.45
C GLU A 29 12.32 -22.96 -35.25
N SER A 30 13.35 -23.27 -34.46
CA SER A 30 13.26 -24.05 -33.22
C SER A 30 12.20 -23.50 -32.26
N LEU A 31 12.06 -22.17 -32.15
CA LEU A 31 11.05 -21.51 -31.31
C LEU A 31 9.64 -21.60 -31.90
N ARG A 32 9.50 -21.43 -33.22
CA ARG A 32 8.20 -21.49 -33.93
C ARG A 32 7.63 -22.91 -33.95
N GLU A 33 8.48 -23.93 -34.04
CA GLU A 33 8.06 -25.33 -34.03
C GLU A 33 7.40 -25.75 -32.70
N LEU A 34 7.72 -25.09 -31.58
CA LEU A 34 7.17 -25.40 -30.26
C LEU A 34 5.65 -25.24 -30.19
N PHE A 35 5.09 -24.24 -30.88
CA PHE A 35 3.64 -24.05 -30.98
C PHE A 35 2.92 -25.16 -31.75
N ARG A 36 3.63 -25.88 -32.63
CA ARG A 36 3.08 -27.04 -33.34
C ARG A 36 3.29 -28.32 -32.52
N LYS A 37 4.45 -28.44 -31.88
CA LYS A 37 4.89 -29.61 -31.13
C LYS A 37 4.09 -29.82 -29.85
N TYR A 38 3.86 -28.76 -29.09
CA TYR A 38 3.25 -28.83 -27.76
C TYR A 38 1.81 -28.30 -27.75
N PRO A 39 0.93 -28.82 -26.87
CA PRO A 39 -0.42 -28.30 -26.71
C PRO A 39 -0.45 -26.88 -26.13
N PRO A 40 -1.51 -26.09 -26.41
CA PRO A 40 -1.72 -24.80 -25.78
C PRO A 40 -2.07 -24.95 -24.29
N LEU A 41 -1.82 -23.90 -23.50
CA LEU A 41 -2.17 -23.85 -22.08
C LEU A 41 -3.69 -24.00 -21.84
N ASP A 42 -4.52 -23.34 -22.65
CA ASP A 42 -5.98 -23.49 -22.61
C ASP A 42 -6.51 -23.76 -24.01
N CYS A 43 -6.83 -25.03 -24.27
CA CYS A 43 -7.34 -25.51 -25.55
C CYS A 43 -8.67 -24.85 -25.97
N ASP A 44 -9.51 -24.44 -25.02
CA ASP A 44 -10.82 -23.85 -25.32
C ASP A 44 -10.67 -22.42 -25.82
N VAL A 45 -9.88 -21.62 -25.09
CA VAL A 45 -9.59 -20.23 -25.46
C VAL A 45 -8.71 -20.15 -26.70
N ALA A 46 -7.77 -21.09 -26.87
CA ALA A 46 -6.94 -21.22 -28.06
C ALA A 46 -7.69 -21.79 -29.29
N ARG A 47 -8.96 -22.22 -29.13
CA ARG A 47 -9.79 -22.84 -30.18
C ARG A 47 -9.16 -24.09 -30.80
N MET A 48 -8.54 -24.92 -29.95
CA MET A 48 -7.92 -26.20 -30.31
C MET A 48 -8.50 -27.35 -29.47
N PRO A 49 -9.81 -27.67 -29.58
CA PRO A 49 -10.49 -28.61 -28.67
C PRO A 49 -9.96 -30.05 -28.72
N ASP A 50 -9.26 -30.43 -29.78
CA ASP A 50 -8.64 -31.77 -29.91
C ASP A 50 -7.35 -31.92 -29.07
N LYS A 51 -6.85 -30.83 -28.48
CA LYS A 51 -5.66 -30.83 -27.62
C LYS A 51 -6.05 -31.09 -26.16
N PRO A 52 -5.14 -31.64 -25.33
CA PRO A 52 -5.40 -31.85 -23.92
C PRO A 52 -5.69 -30.53 -23.19
N LYS A 53 -6.68 -30.55 -22.28
CA LYS A 53 -6.99 -29.43 -21.38
C LYS A 53 -5.96 -29.40 -20.24
N ILE A 54 -5.09 -28.39 -20.24
CA ILE A 54 -4.05 -28.20 -19.21
C ILE A 54 -4.55 -27.24 -18.14
N ALA A 55 -5.11 -26.10 -18.55
CA ALA A 55 -5.61 -25.08 -17.64
C ALA A 55 -6.82 -24.33 -18.20
N ASP A 56 -7.46 -23.58 -17.31
CA ASP A 56 -8.52 -22.62 -17.59
C ASP A 56 -7.99 -21.20 -17.42
N VAL A 57 -7.93 -20.43 -18.50
CA VAL A 57 -7.46 -19.04 -18.50
C VAL A 57 -8.66 -18.10 -18.51
N LYS A 58 -8.89 -17.36 -17.42
CA LYS A 58 -10.13 -16.61 -17.18
C LYS A 58 -9.89 -15.16 -16.79
N GLN A 59 -10.82 -14.30 -17.21
CA GLN A 59 -10.98 -12.93 -16.70
C GLN A 59 -11.96 -12.90 -15.52
N GLY A 60 -11.70 -12.03 -14.55
CA GLY A 60 -12.51 -11.95 -13.33
C GLY A 60 -13.53 -10.81 -13.32
N LEU A 61 -13.82 -10.33 -12.12
CA LEU A 61 -14.81 -9.30 -11.84
C LEU A 61 -14.38 -7.91 -12.35
N ALA A 62 -15.28 -7.22 -13.06
CA ALA A 62 -15.23 -5.76 -13.20
C ALA A 62 -16.30 -5.11 -12.31
N THR A 63 -15.88 -4.29 -11.36
CA THR A 63 -16.75 -3.64 -10.36
C THR A 63 -17.58 -2.50 -10.94
N ALA A 64 -17.05 -1.80 -11.96
CA ALA A 64 -17.56 -0.57 -12.54
C ALA A 64 -17.66 0.64 -11.58
N ASP A 65 -17.46 0.46 -10.28
CA ASP A 65 -17.26 1.52 -9.28
C ASP A 65 -16.42 0.99 -8.11
N ASP A 66 -15.09 1.12 -8.22
CA ASP A 66 -14.17 0.68 -7.18
C ASP A 66 -14.37 1.43 -5.85
N LEU A 67 -14.77 2.71 -5.88
CA LEU A 67 -14.97 3.51 -4.67
C LEU A 67 -16.16 3.02 -3.85
N ARG A 68 -17.17 2.47 -4.51
CA ARG A 68 -18.31 1.85 -3.85
C ARG A 68 -17.98 0.45 -3.35
N PHE A 69 -17.40 -0.39 -4.21
CA PHE A 69 -17.34 -1.84 -3.98
C PHE A 69 -16.02 -2.37 -3.44
N THR A 70 -14.94 -1.57 -3.38
CA THR A 70 -13.64 -2.03 -2.87
C THR A 70 -13.16 -1.24 -1.67
N ARG A 71 -12.41 -1.90 -0.79
CA ARG A 71 -11.72 -1.31 0.36
C ARG A 71 -10.34 -1.95 0.48
N PHE A 72 -9.42 -1.28 1.16
CA PHE A 72 -8.31 -2.03 1.75
C PHE A 72 -8.78 -2.79 2.99
N PHE A 73 -8.17 -3.95 3.28
CA PHE A 73 -8.58 -4.78 4.41
C PHE A 73 -8.47 -4.04 5.75
N TRP A 74 -7.55 -3.09 5.87
CA TRP A 74 -7.42 -2.26 7.07
C TRP A 74 -8.52 -1.20 7.23
N GLU A 75 -9.37 -0.97 6.23
CA GLU A 75 -10.51 -0.05 6.38
C GLU A 75 -11.71 -0.73 7.07
N VAL A 76 -11.74 -2.08 7.09
CA VAL A 76 -12.90 -2.86 7.54
C VAL A 76 -12.54 -3.76 8.74
N PRO A 77 -13.52 -4.15 9.57
CA PRO A 77 -13.28 -5.16 10.60
C PRO A 77 -12.84 -6.49 9.97
N VAL A 78 -11.80 -7.11 10.53
CA VAL A 78 -11.24 -8.35 9.96
C VAL A 78 -12.23 -9.52 10.03
N GLU A 79 -13.14 -9.51 11.00
CA GLU A 79 -14.20 -10.49 11.19
C GLU A 79 -15.26 -10.44 10.07
N ALA A 80 -15.36 -9.30 9.37
CA ALA A 80 -16.24 -9.12 8.23
C ALA A 80 -15.61 -9.63 6.91
N ILE A 81 -14.36 -10.12 6.94
CA ILE A 81 -13.66 -10.65 5.77
C ILE A 81 -13.84 -12.17 5.69
N GLY A 82 -14.51 -12.60 4.62
CA GLY A 82 -14.72 -13.99 4.25
C GLY A 82 -13.76 -14.50 3.19
N ALA A 83 -13.60 -15.81 3.16
CA ALA A 83 -12.74 -16.55 2.24
C ALA A 83 -13.50 -17.69 1.53
N SER A 84 -14.83 -17.73 1.61
CA SER A 84 -15.65 -18.68 0.87
C SER A 84 -17.01 -18.08 0.50
N ARG A 85 -17.70 -18.71 -0.47
CA ARG A 85 -19.05 -18.30 -0.87
C ARG A 85 -20.04 -18.42 0.28
N GLU A 86 -19.94 -19.48 1.07
CA GLU A 86 -20.81 -19.78 2.20
C GLU A 86 -20.69 -18.71 3.29
N GLU A 87 -19.46 -18.26 3.58
CA GLU A 87 -19.22 -17.21 4.56
C GLU A 87 -19.88 -15.88 4.17
N THR A 88 -20.04 -15.60 2.87
CA THR A 88 -20.72 -14.37 2.41
C THR A 88 -22.20 -14.30 2.77
N PHE A 89 -22.85 -15.45 3.02
CA PHE A 89 -24.21 -15.52 3.54
C PHE A 89 -24.28 -15.47 5.07
N GLN A 90 -23.14 -15.55 5.75
CA GLN A 90 -23.01 -15.54 7.22
C GLN A 90 -22.65 -14.15 7.78
N GLY A 91 -22.88 -13.09 7.00
CA GLY A 91 -22.60 -11.70 7.39
C GLY A 91 -21.17 -11.23 7.09
N LYS A 92 -20.35 -12.05 6.41
CA LYS A 92 -19.03 -11.61 5.94
C LYS A 92 -19.15 -10.90 4.60
N LYS A 93 -19.26 -9.57 4.67
CA LYS A 93 -19.47 -8.69 3.53
C LYS A 93 -18.29 -8.63 2.56
N TRP A 94 -17.07 -8.72 3.08
CA TRP A 94 -15.85 -8.42 2.32
C TRP A 94 -15.10 -9.70 1.96
N VAL A 95 -14.56 -9.78 0.75
CA VAL A 95 -13.77 -10.94 0.29
C VAL A 95 -12.45 -10.43 -0.31
N PRO A 96 -11.28 -11.07 -0.04
CA PRO A 96 -10.01 -10.69 -0.67
C PRO A 96 -10.13 -10.55 -2.19
N PHE A 97 -9.64 -9.43 -2.72
CA PHE A 97 -9.81 -9.04 -4.10
C PHE A 97 -8.45 -8.81 -4.78
N ALA A 98 -8.02 -9.81 -5.55
CA ALA A 98 -6.72 -9.85 -6.21
C ALA A 98 -6.67 -8.86 -7.38
N LYS A 99 -6.19 -7.64 -7.10
CA LYS A 99 -5.91 -6.54 -8.05
C LYS A 99 -4.43 -6.14 -7.98
N GLY A 100 -3.86 -5.64 -9.07
CA GLY A 100 -2.41 -5.42 -9.18
C GLY A 100 -1.65 -6.74 -9.35
N GLY A 101 -0.33 -6.79 -9.14
CA GLY A 101 0.43 -8.04 -9.21
C GLY A 101 1.95 -7.87 -9.11
N ARG A 102 2.58 -8.79 -8.37
CA ARG A 102 4.03 -9.00 -8.27
C ARG A 102 4.41 -10.45 -8.61
N PRO A 103 5.62 -10.67 -9.14
CA PRO A 103 6.16 -12.01 -9.40
C PRO A 103 6.14 -12.93 -8.19
N PHE A 104 5.78 -14.20 -8.40
CA PHE A 104 5.72 -15.28 -7.41
C PHE A 104 4.71 -15.05 -6.27
N TYR A 105 4.93 -14.03 -5.44
CA TYR A 105 4.08 -13.67 -4.31
C TYR A 105 3.53 -12.25 -4.47
N HIS A 106 2.23 -12.11 -4.22
CA HIS A 106 1.56 -10.82 -4.15
C HIS A 106 0.62 -10.77 -2.95
N ASP A 107 0.83 -9.81 -2.07
CA ASP A 107 -0.06 -9.58 -0.94
C ASP A 107 -1.39 -8.96 -1.39
N ILE A 108 -2.50 -9.65 -1.16
CA ILE A 108 -3.84 -9.21 -1.58
C ILE A 108 -4.43 -8.30 -0.52
N GLN A 109 -4.09 -7.01 -0.61
CA GLN A 109 -4.48 -5.99 0.37
C GLN A 109 -5.92 -5.48 0.19
N LEU A 110 -6.49 -5.63 -1.00
CA LEU A 110 -7.85 -5.16 -1.31
C LEU A 110 -8.88 -6.23 -0.96
N VAL A 111 -10.06 -5.77 -0.60
CA VAL A 111 -11.27 -6.58 -0.43
C VAL A 111 -12.40 -5.98 -1.26
N VAL A 112 -13.30 -6.84 -1.75
CA VAL A 112 -14.49 -6.46 -2.51
C VAL A 112 -15.75 -6.81 -1.73
N ASN A 113 -16.76 -5.96 -1.81
CA ASN A 113 -18.09 -6.26 -1.29
C ASN A 113 -18.69 -7.40 -2.12
N TRP A 114 -18.76 -8.58 -1.50
CA TRP A 114 -19.35 -9.79 -2.06
C TRP A 114 -20.42 -10.38 -1.14
N GLU A 115 -21.06 -9.53 -0.31
CA GLU A 115 -22.12 -9.93 0.60
C GLU A 115 -23.23 -10.71 -0.12
N ARG A 116 -23.68 -11.82 0.47
CA ARG A 116 -24.70 -12.72 -0.08
C ARG A 116 -24.42 -13.08 -1.54
N ASP A 117 -23.19 -13.51 -1.79
CA ASP A 117 -22.70 -13.84 -3.13
C ASP A 117 -22.81 -12.68 -4.15
N GLY A 118 -22.50 -11.47 -3.70
CA GLY A 118 -22.44 -10.28 -4.54
C GLY A 118 -23.81 -9.72 -4.93
N GLU A 119 -24.83 -9.85 -4.07
CA GLU A 119 -26.20 -9.37 -4.30
C GLU A 119 -26.21 -7.89 -4.76
N GLU A 120 -25.50 -7.01 -4.03
CA GLU A 120 -25.47 -5.58 -4.32
C GLU A 120 -24.75 -5.26 -5.64
N ILE A 121 -23.57 -5.86 -5.87
CA ILE A 121 -22.77 -5.58 -7.06
C ILE A 121 -23.41 -6.17 -8.32
N LYS A 122 -24.09 -7.32 -8.23
CA LYS A 122 -24.87 -7.91 -9.34
C LYS A 122 -26.08 -7.06 -9.72
N ALA A 123 -26.70 -6.39 -8.75
CA ALA A 123 -27.81 -5.47 -8.97
C ALA A 123 -27.38 -4.06 -9.45
N TYR A 124 -26.09 -3.79 -9.61
CA TYR A 124 -25.61 -2.48 -10.00
C TYR A 124 -25.87 -2.20 -11.49
N CYS A 125 -26.90 -1.41 -11.77
CA CYS A 125 -27.36 -1.04 -13.11
C CYS A 125 -27.36 0.48 -13.32
N ASP A 126 -27.32 0.90 -14.59
CA ASP A 126 -27.61 2.28 -14.98
C ASP A 126 -29.12 2.58 -15.01
N ALA A 127 -29.48 3.82 -15.32
CA ALA A 127 -30.88 4.27 -15.41
C ALA A 127 -31.72 3.52 -16.46
N SER A 128 -31.09 2.86 -17.44
CA SER A 128 -31.77 2.03 -18.45
C SER A 128 -31.99 0.58 -18.00
N GLY A 129 -31.49 0.22 -16.81
CA GLY A 129 -31.53 -1.15 -16.29
C GLY A 129 -30.39 -2.03 -16.82
N ARG A 130 -29.44 -1.48 -17.59
CA ARG A 130 -28.26 -2.22 -18.03
C ARG A 130 -27.31 -2.39 -16.85
N GLN A 131 -26.99 -3.63 -16.51
CA GLN A 131 -25.97 -3.91 -15.49
C GLN A 131 -24.66 -3.22 -15.88
N LEU A 132 -24.03 -2.53 -14.92
CA LEU A 132 -22.76 -1.84 -15.11
C LEU A 132 -21.59 -2.75 -14.73
N SER A 133 -21.70 -3.42 -13.58
CA SER A 133 -20.74 -4.43 -13.15
C SER A 133 -20.71 -5.64 -14.10
N ARG A 134 -19.58 -6.36 -14.11
CA ARG A 134 -19.41 -7.61 -14.85
C ARG A 134 -18.82 -8.70 -13.96
N PRO A 135 -19.62 -9.32 -13.09
CA PRO A 135 -19.31 -10.64 -12.54
C PRO A 135 -19.19 -11.64 -13.69
N GLN A 136 -18.01 -12.23 -13.85
CA GLN A 136 -17.71 -13.22 -14.89
C GLN A 136 -16.94 -14.36 -14.25
N ASN A 137 -17.14 -15.57 -14.76
CA ASN A 137 -16.42 -16.77 -14.33
C ASN A 137 -16.51 -17.02 -12.82
N GLU A 138 -17.68 -16.77 -12.21
CA GLU A 138 -17.88 -16.86 -10.75
C GLU A 138 -17.61 -18.25 -10.18
N SER A 139 -17.73 -19.31 -10.98
CA SER A 139 -17.37 -20.68 -10.60
C SER A 139 -15.87 -20.84 -10.30
N PHE A 140 -15.04 -19.87 -10.68
CA PHE A 140 -13.62 -19.83 -10.38
C PHE A 140 -13.26 -18.97 -9.17
N TYR A 141 -14.23 -18.24 -8.60
CA TYR A 141 -13.99 -17.46 -7.39
C TYR A 141 -13.66 -18.39 -6.22
N PHE A 142 -12.82 -17.92 -5.30
CA PHE A 142 -12.34 -18.65 -4.13
C PHE A 142 -11.43 -19.86 -4.43
N ARG A 143 -11.15 -20.19 -5.70
CA ARG A 143 -10.24 -21.27 -6.08
C ARG A 143 -8.79 -20.80 -6.11
N GLU A 144 -7.89 -21.70 -5.78
CA GLU A 144 -6.46 -21.50 -5.98
C GLU A 144 -6.11 -21.50 -7.48
N GLY A 145 -5.12 -20.73 -7.86
CA GLY A 145 -4.59 -20.71 -9.20
C GLY A 145 -3.35 -19.84 -9.31
N LEU A 146 -3.06 -19.36 -10.51
CA LEU A 146 -2.06 -18.32 -10.77
C LEU A 146 -2.76 -17.08 -11.27
N ALA A 147 -2.23 -15.90 -10.99
CA ALA A 147 -2.78 -14.65 -11.52
C ALA A 147 -1.68 -13.77 -12.09
N TRP A 148 -2.01 -13.06 -13.17
CA TRP A 148 -1.10 -12.13 -13.83
C TRP A 148 -1.80 -10.80 -14.15
N THR A 149 -1.02 -9.74 -14.24
CA THR A 149 -1.53 -8.42 -14.64
C THR A 149 -1.61 -8.32 -16.15
N LYS A 150 -2.76 -7.86 -16.67
CA LYS A 150 -2.98 -7.65 -18.10
C LYS A 150 -1.97 -6.66 -18.71
N SER A 151 -1.72 -5.54 -18.05
CA SER A 151 -0.83 -4.50 -18.57
C SER A 151 0.61 -4.75 -18.11
N ALA A 152 1.51 -4.92 -19.07
CA ALA A 152 2.95 -4.86 -18.84
C ALA A 152 3.38 -3.38 -18.95
N TRP A 153 3.34 -2.67 -17.83
CA TRP A 153 3.93 -1.32 -17.74
C TRP A 153 5.45 -1.41 -17.86
N ILE A 154 6.10 -0.30 -18.22
CA ILE A 154 7.57 -0.20 -18.26
C ILE A 154 8.11 -0.61 -16.88
N ARG A 155 8.71 -1.80 -16.82
CA ARG A 155 9.36 -2.38 -15.65
C ARG A 155 10.78 -2.76 -16.05
N ASP A 156 11.68 -2.78 -15.08
CA ASP A 156 13.08 -3.20 -15.27
C ASP A 156 13.17 -4.68 -15.70
N ASP A 157 12.14 -5.50 -15.41
CA ASP A 157 12.03 -6.91 -15.80
C ASP A 157 10.92 -7.13 -16.85
N PRO A 158 11.23 -7.64 -18.05
CA PRO A 158 10.25 -7.92 -19.09
C PRO A 158 9.43 -9.20 -18.84
N ARG A 159 9.71 -9.99 -17.79
CA ARG A 159 8.99 -11.26 -17.53
C ARG A 159 7.49 -11.07 -17.23
N ILE A 160 6.69 -12.14 -17.32
CA ILE A 160 5.25 -12.10 -16.98
C ILE A 160 5.09 -11.99 -15.47
N ASP A 161 4.44 -10.95 -14.95
CA ASP A 161 4.16 -10.76 -13.51
C ASP A 161 3.10 -11.77 -12.98
N ALA A 162 3.40 -13.06 -13.12
CA ALA A 162 2.62 -14.17 -12.64
C ALA A 162 3.03 -14.51 -11.20
N GLY A 163 2.03 -14.78 -10.37
CA GLY A 163 2.22 -15.26 -9.00
C GLY A 163 1.00 -16.05 -8.54
N LEU A 164 1.11 -16.67 -7.36
CA LEU A 164 0.04 -17.48 -6.80
C LEU A 164 -1.21 -16.64 -6.52
N LEU A 165 -2.37 -17.17 -6.91
CA LEU A 165 -3.69 -16.73 -6.47
C LEU A 165 -4.14 -17.71 -5.38
N PRO A 166 -4.16 -17.31 -4.10
CA PRO A 166 -4.55 -18.20 -3.02
C PRO A 166 -6.04 -18.54 -3.07
N THR A 167 -6.41 -19.63 -2.42
CA THR A 167 -7.82 -19.93 -2.13
C THR A 167 -8.48 -18.79 -1.36
N GLY A 168 -9.77 -18.61 -1.57
CA GLY A 168 -10.56 -17.63 -0.84
C GLY A 168 -10.52 -16.20 -1.36
N ALA A 169 -9.88 -15.96 -2.52
CA ALA A 169 -9.88 -14.67 -3.19
C ALA A 169 -10.79 -14.62 -4.44
N ILE A 170 -11.22 -13.42 -4.79
CA ILE A 170 -11.84 -13.07 -6.09
C ILE A 170 -10.79 -12.29 -6.90
N PHE A 171 -10.70 -12.54 -8.20
CA PHE A 171 -9.76 -11.87 -9.10
C PHE A 171 -10.47 -10.89 -10.03
N THR A 172 -9.75 -9.87 -10.53
CA THR A 172 -10.35 -8.78 -11.32
C THR A 172 -10.29 -9.05 -12.83
N ALA A 173 -10.99 -8.24 -13.63
CA ALA A 173 -10.82 -8.25 -15.09
C ALA A 173 -9.41 -7.80 -15.56
N LYS A 174 -8.71 -6.97 -14.80
CA LYS A 174 -7.34 -6.48 -15.11
C LYS A 174 -6.24 -7.36 -14.52
N ARG A 175 -6.57 -8.24 -13.56
CA ARG A 175 -5.70 -9.28 -13.01
C ARG A 175 -6.35 -10.63 -13.26
N MET A 176 -6.06 -11.19 -14.42
CA MET A 176 -6.64 -12.44 -14.90
C MET A 176 -6.00 -13.63 -14.19
N ALA A 177 -6.64 -14.80 -14.28
CA ALA A 177 -6.22 -15.99 -13.55
C ALA A 177 -6.18 -17.26 -14.41
N ILE A 178 -5.26 -18.14 -14.07
CA ILE A 178 -5.04 -19.46 -14.66
C ILE A 178 -5.37 -20.48 -13.58
N PHE A 179 -6.29 -21.37 -13.88
CA PHE A 179 -6.68 -22.47 -13.01
C PHE A 179 -6.21 -23.76 -13.64
N ALA A 180 -5.16 -24.34 -13.08
CA ALA A 180 -4.52 -25.54 -13.60
C ALA A 180 -4.45 -26.62 -12.52
N GLY A 181 -4.35 -27.86 -12.99
CA GLY A 181 -3.90 -29.01 -12.21
C GLY A 181 -4.85 -29.59 -11.17
N GLN A 182 -4.53 -30.82 -10.78
CA GLN A 182 -5.15 -31.53 -9.66
C GLN A 182 -4.33 -31.39 -8.37
N SER A 183 -3.17 -30.70 -8.42
CA SER A 183 -2.22 -30.59 -7.31
C SER A 183 -1.47 -29.26 -7.26
N GLU A 184 -1.04 -28.85 -6.05
CA GLU A 184 -0.20 -27.68 -5.78
C GLU A 184 1.12 -27.70 -6.58
N LYS A 185 1.66 -28.91 -6.82
CA LYS A 185 2.92 -29.10 -7.56
C LYS A 185 2.87 -28.51 -8.96
N GLU A 186 1.78 -28.77 -9.67
CA GLU A 186 1.58 -28.30 -11.05
C GLU A 186 1.47 -26.77 -11.12
N LEU A 187 0.85 -26.14 -10.11
CA LEU A 187 0.74 -24.69 -10.02
C LEU A 187 2.10 -24.02 -9.87
N PHE A 188 2.96 -24.51 -8.99
CA PHE A 188 4.30 -23.94 -8.80
C PHE A 188 5.20 -24.16 -10.03
N SER A 189 5.18 -25.34 -10.65
CA SER A 189 5.87 -25.54 -11.93
C SER A 189 5.34 -24.53 -12.96
N LEU A 190 4.02 -24.41 -13.16
CA LEU A 190 3.45 -23.47 -14.12
C LEU A 190 3.82 -22.01 -13.81
N CYS A 191 3.87 -21.63 -12.53
CA CYS A 191 4.36 -20.32 -12.11
C CYS A 191 5.80 -20.10 -12.55
N ALA A 192 6.70 -21.08 -12.36
CA ALA A 192 8.08 -20.99 -12.80
C ALA A 192 8.19 -20.74 -14.31
N PHE A 193 7.39 -21.45 -15.14
CA PHE A 193 7.40 -21.21 -16.59
C PHE A 193 6.91 -19.83 -16.97
N LEU A 194 5.79 -19.37 -16.40
CA LEU A 194 5.30 -18.02 -16.68
C LEU A 194 6.34 -16.96 -16.26
N ARG A 195 7.15 -17.26 -15.25
CA ARG A 195 8.28 -16.46 -14.79
C ARG A 195 9.57 -16.64 -15.60
N SER A 196 9.60 -17.50 -16.61
CA SER A 196 10.74 -17.63 -17.51
C SER A 196 10.74 -16.55 -18.60
N LEU A 197 11.94 -16.24 -19.11
CA LEU A 197 12.14 -15.40 -20.27
C LEU A 197 11.45 -16.00 -21.51
N LEU A 198 11.47 -17.32 -21.65
CA LEU A 198 10.87 -18.02 -22.78
C LEU A 198 9.34 -17.83 -22.85
N ALA A 199 8.64 -17.79 -21.71
CA ALA A 199 7.20 -17.51 -21.70
C ALA A 199 6.90 -16.07 -22.15
N THR A 200 7.69 -15.09 -21.71
CA THR A 200 7.59 -13.71 -22.22
C THR A 200 7.84 -13.65 -23.72
N VAL A 201 8.86 -14.35 -24.20
CA VAL A 201 9.19 -14.45 -25.62
C VAL A 201 8.00 -14.96 -26.40
N PHE A 202 7.36 -16.05 -25.96
CA PHE A 202 6.14 -16.56 -26.60
C PHE A 202 5.02 -15.52 -26.66
N VAL A 203 4.79 -14.78 -25.57
CA VAL A 203 3.79 -13.69 -25.57
C VAL A 203 4.18 -12.59 -26.57
N ASN A 204 5.45 -12.20 -26.64
CA ASN A 204 5.94 -11.18 -27.56
C ASN A 204 5.88 -11.63 -29.03
N LEU A 205 5.99 -12.92 -29.31
CA LEU A 205 5.75 -13.47 -30.65
C LEU A 205 4.30 -13.27 -31.09
N MET A 206 3.34 -13.33 -30.16
CA MET A 206 1.91 -13.18 -30.43
C MET A 206 1.45 -11.72 -30.33
N ASN A 207 2.09 -10.94 -29.48
CA ASN A 207 1.83 -9.52 -29.29
C ASN A 207 3.16 -8.73 -29.24
N PRO A 208 3.69 -8.28 -30.39
CA PRO A 208 4.97 -7.59 -30.49
C PRO A 208 5.03 -6.29 -29.67
N SER A 209 3.87 -5.66 -29.39
CA SER A 209 3.84 -4.49 -28.52
C SER A 209 4.24 -4.81 -27.08
N GLY A 210 4.06 -6.05 -26.63
CA GLY A 210 4.31 -6.51 -25.26
C GLY A 210 3.42 -5.86 -24.18
N ARG A 211 2.73 -4.74 -24.48
CA ARG A 211 2.02 -3.87 -23.52
C ARG A 211 0.84 -4.56 -22.85
N ASN A 212 0.11 -5.41 -23.58
CA ASN A 212 -1.10 -6.07 -23.09
C ASN A 212 -1.02 -7.60 -23.23
N ARG A 213 -1.07 -8.29 -22.10
CA ARG A 213 -1.04 -9.74 -21.95
C ARG A 213 -2.46 -10.23 -21.65
N GLU A 214 -3.29 -10.27 -22.69
CA GLU A 214 -4.67 -10.77 -22.61
C GLU A 214 -4.72 -12.29 -22.34
N ALA A 215 -5.86 -12.77 -21.85
CA ALA A 215 -6.14 -14.19 -21.66
C ALA A 215 -5.85 -15.02 -22.93
N GLY A 216 -6.21 -14.50 -24.10
CA GLY A 216 -5.97 -15.18 -25.37
C GLY A 216 -4.49 -15.39 -25.71
N HIS A 217 -3.60 -14.49 -25.25
CA HIS A 217 -2.15 -14.66 -25.47
C HIS A 217 -1.61 -15.78 -24.56
N LEU A 218 -1.96 -15.78 -23.27
CA LEU A 218 -1.46 -16.80 -22.35
C LEU A 218 -2.07 -18.18 -22.64
N ALA A 219 -3.33 -18.24 -23.08
CA ALA A 219 -3.98 -19.48 -23.48
C ALA A 219 -3.23 -20.24 -24.59
N GLN A 220 -2.55 -19.51 -25.48
CA GLN A 220 -1.84 -20.08 -26.63
C GLN A 220 -0.39 -20.51 -26.29
N LEU A 221 0.09 -20.31 -25.06
CA LEU A 221 1.44 -20.71 -24.68
C LEU A 221 1.64 -22.23 -24.87
N PRO A 222 2.70 -22.66 -25.58
CA PRO A 222 2.95 -24.08 -25.80
C PRO A 222 3.51 -24.72 -24.51
N ILE A 223 2.82 -25.71 -23.96
CA ILE A 223 3.19 -26.36 -22.70
C ILE A 223 3.74 -27.77 -22.96
N SER A 224 5.01 -27.99 -22.63
CA SER A 224 5.61 -29.33 -22.69
C SER A 224 5.02 -30.24 -21.60
N PRO A 225 4.62 -31.50 -21.88
CA PRO A 225 4.07 -32.38 -20.84
C PRO A 225 5.04 -32.68 -19.69
N GLY A 226 6.35 -32.75 -19.96
CA GLY A 226 7.38 -32.98 -18.92
C GLY A 226 7.58 -31.79 -17.99
N PHE A 227 6.95 -30.66 -18.29
CA PHE A 227 7.04 -29.42 -17.53
C PHE A 227 6.25 -29.47 -16.21
N LEU A 228 5.04 -30.01 -16.25
CA LEU A 228 4.08 -29.99 -15.13
C LEU A 228 4.50 -30.87 -13.94
N SER A 229 5.51 -31.72 -14.12
CA SER A 229 6.03 -32.61 -13.09
C SER A 229 7.52 -32.38 -12.80
N ASN A 230 8.06 -31.23 -13.23
CA ASN A 230 9.46 -30.89 -13.02
C ASN A 230 9.68 -30.37 -11.58
N GLU A 231 10.31 -31.20 -10.75
CA GLU A 231 10.61 -30.87 -9.34
C GLU A 231 11.54 -29.66 -9.19
N PRO A 232 12.65 -29.50 -9.95
CA PRO A 232 13.49 -28.31 -9.86
C PRO A 232 12.73 -27.00 -10.04
N LEU A 233 11.87 -26.89 -11.05
CA LEU A 233 11.08 -25.68 -11.30
C LEU A 233 10.07 -25.40 -10.21
N LEU A 234 9.44 -26.45 -9.69
CA LEU A 234 8.54 -26.34 -8.54
C LEU A 234 9.27 -25.76 -7.34
N ASP A 235 10.41 -26.36 -6.97
CA ASP A 235 11.18 -25.98 -5.78
C ASP A 235 11.66 -24.53 -5.88
N LEU A 236 12.10 -24.10 -7.08
CA LEU A 236 12.53 -22.74 -7.36
C LEU A 236 11.40 -21.72 -7.20
N ALA A 237 10.23 -21.97 -7.80
CA ALA A 237 9.08 -21.07 -7.67
C ALA A 237 8.52 -21.05 -6.24
N ARG A 238 8.54 -22.20 -5.56
CA ARG A 238 8.11 -22.32 -4.16
C ARG A 238 9.03 -21.54 -3.23
N GLU A 239 10.35 -21.68 -3.40
CA GLU A 239 11.34 -20.92 -2.64
C GLU A 239 11.11 -19.42 -2.82
N ALA A 240 10.96 -18.95 -4.07
CA ALA A 240 10.71 -17.55 -4.34
C ALA A 240 9.43 -17.03 -3.67
N TYR A 241 8.34 -17.80 -3.75
CA TYR A 241 7.07 -17.48 -3.09
C TYR A 241 7.22 -17.34 -1.57
N ASP A 242 7.76 -18.37 -0.91
CA ASP A 242 7.84 -18.42 0.55
C ASP A 242 8.76 -17.29 1.07
N ARG A 243 9.89 -17.03 0.41
CA ARG A 243 10.81 -15.95 0.81
C ARG A 243 10.22 -14.55 0.66
N LEU A 244 9.46 -14.30 -0.40
CA LEU A 244 8.79 -13.03 -0.61
C LEU A 244 7.63 -12.83 0.37
N GLN A 245 6.91 -13.90 0.71
CA GLN A 245 5.86 -13.88 1.75
C GLN A 245 6.45 -13.59 3.13
N GLU A 246 7.57 -14.24 3.47
CA GLU A 246 8.32 -13.98 4.72
C GLU A 246 8.82 -12.54 4.81
N TRP A 247 9.33 -11.98 3.71
CA TRP A 247 9.71 -10.56 3.67
C TRP A 247 8.53 -9.62 3.91
N ALA A 248 7.36 -9.95 3.36
CA ALA A 248 6.16 -9.12 3.52
C ALA A 248 5.69 -9.01 4.98
N THR A 249 6.13 -9.90 5.88
CA THR A 249 5.79 -9.83 7.32
C THR A 249 6.25 -8.55 8.00
N GLY A 250 7.25 -7.85 7.43
CA GLY A 250 7.74 -6.57 7.93
C GLY A 250 7.06 -5.33 7.36
N ASP A 251 6.18 -5.50 6.37
CA ASP A 251 5.39 -4.42 5.79
C ASP A 251 4.07 -4.26 6.53
N GLU A 252 3.86 -3.12 7.20
CA GLU A 252 2.70 -2.85 8.06
C GLU A 252 1.36 -2.98 7.33
N THR A 253 1.36 -2.80 6.01
CA THR A 253 0.16 -2.92 5.18
C THR A 253 -0.06 -4.33 4.64
N ALA A 254 0.82 -5.29 4.90
CA ALA A 254 0.68 -6.65 4.40
C ALA A 254 -0.35 -7.45 5.22
N THR A 255 -1.07 -8.36 4.55
CA THR A 255 -1.99 -9.28 5.21
C THR A 255 -1.27 -10.22 6.20
N VAL A 256 0.00 -10.54 5.92
CA VAL A 256 0.87 -11.38 6.77
C VAL A 256 1.73 -10.58 7.74
N PHE A 257 1.40 -9.33 8.02
CA PHE A 257 2.20 -8.48 8.90
C PHE A 257 2.35 -9.05 10.32
N VAL A 258 3.59 -9.01 10.82
CA VAL A 258 3.99 -9.44 12.17
C VAL A 258 4.41 -8.24 13.01
N ALA A 259 5.49 -7.58 12.58
CA ALA A 259 6.09 -6.38 13.17
C ALA A 259 7.09 -5.80 12.16
N PRO A 260 7.50 -4.53 12.24
CA PRO A 260 8.55 -3.98 11.37
C PRO A 260 9.82 -4.85 11.41
N TRP A 261 10.52 -4.98 10.28
CA TRP A 261 11.71 -5.84 10.15
C TRP A 261 12.73 -5.67 11.28
N ILE A 262 12.97 -4.43 11.75
CA ILE A 262 13.88 -4.15 12.88
C ILE A 262 13.48 -4.92 14.14
N LEU A 263 12.19 -4.95 14.47
CA LEU A 263 11.71 -5.66 15.66
C LEU A 263 11.79 -7.17 15.49
N GLN A 264 11.56 -7.67 14.27
CA GLN A 264 11.73 -9.09 13.98
C GLN A 264 13.19 -9.53 14.14
N VAL A 265 14.14 -8.77 13.58
CA VAL A 265 15.58 -9.04 13.75
C VAL A 265 15.98 -8.93 15.22
N PHE A 266 15.51 -7.90 15.92
CA PHE A 266 15.81 -7.70 17.35
C PHE A 266 15.31 -8.87 18.20
N GLU A 267 14.06 -9.30 18.03
CA GLU A 267 13.48 -10.41 18.78
C GLU A 267 14.09 -11.76 18.42
N ALA A 268 14.37 -12.00 17.14
CA ALA A 268 15.05 -13.22 16.68
C ALA A 268 16.44 -13.35 17.30
N VAL A 269 17.20 -12.26 17.38
CA VAL A 269 18.52 -12.26 18.00
C VAL A 269 18.45 -12.37 19.52
N ARG A 270 17.49 -11.69 20.16
CA ARG A 270 17.36 -11.62 21.61
C ARG A 270 16.80 -12.91 22.23
N SER A 271 15.82 -13.52 21.55
CA SER A 271 15.03 -14.64 22.10
C SER A 271 14.99 -15.88 21.22
N GLY A 272 15.50 -15.83 19.99
CA GLY A 272 15.36 -16.91 19.01
C GLY A 272 13.95 -17.06 18.44
N THR A 273 13.04 -16.11 18.72
CA THR A 273 11.62 -16.22 18.38
C THR A 273 11.31 -15.48 17.08
N LEU A 274 10.66 -16.16 16.14
CA LEU A 274 9.94 -15.55 15.02
C LEU A 274 8.44 -15.64 15.29
N HIS A 275 7.79 -14.48 15.39
CA HIS A 275 6.35 -14.42 15.63
C HIS A 275 5.56 -14.74 14.37
N MET A 276 4.34 -15.25 14.57
CA MET A 276 3.38 -15.50 13.48
C MET A 276 2.53 -14.25 13.19
N PRO A 277 1.99 -14.10 11.97
CA PRO A 277 1.11 -12.99 11.65
C PRO A 277 -0.08 -12.89 12.60
N ALA A 278 -0.38 -11.67 13.06
CA ALA A 278 -1.44 -11.40 14.04
C ALA A 278 -2.56 -10.50 13.49
N THR A 279 -2.64 -10.35 12.16
CA THR A 279 -3.63 -9.50 11.50
C THR A 279 -5.06 -10.05 11.59
N GLY A 280 -5.22 -11.36 11.82
CA GLY A 280 -6.50 -12.07 11.76
C GLY A 280 -7.04 -12.29 10.35
N HIS A 281 -6.34 -11.78 9.33
CA HIS A 281 -6.78 -11.86 7.93
C HIS A 281 -6.84 -13.32 7.46
N PRO A 282 -7.87 -13.75 6.71
CA PRO A 282 -8.00 -15.15 6.30
C PRO A 282 -6.80 -15.67 5.49
N LEU A 283 -6.21 -14.83 4.63
CA LEU A 283 -5.03 -15.20 3.84
C LEU A 283 -3.73 -15.34 4.65
N ALA A 284 -3.73 -14.97 5.92
CA ALA A 284 -2.56 -15.13 6.80
C ALA A 284 -2.60 -16.42 7.62
N ARG A 285 -3.72 -17.19 7.58
CA ARG A 285 -3.94 -18.38 8.43
C ARG A 285 -2.96 -19.51 8.12
N ASP A 286 -2.63 -19.70 6.85
CA ASP A 286 -1.77 -20.78 6.37
C ASP A 286 -0.30 -20.35 6.26
N PHE A 287 0.05 -19.17 6.77
CA PHE A 287 1.43 -18.70 6.79
C PHE A 287 2.31 -19.64 7.61
N ALA A 288 3.51 -19.93 7.10
CA ALA A 288 4.52 -20.69 7.83
C ALA A 288 5.92 -20.19 7.47
N TRP A 289 6.76 -20.00 8.49
CA TRP A 289 8.20 -19.77 8.29
C TRP A 289 8.85 -21.03 7.70
N ARG A 290 9.54 -20.88 6.58
CA ARG A 290 10.31 -21.90 5.86
C ARG A 290 11.80 -21.62 5.91
N TYR A 291 12.20 -20.36 5.73
CA TYR A 291 13.59 -19.94 5.65
C TYR A 291 13.98 -18.98 6.78
N GLY A 292 13.08 -18.06 7.15
CA GLY A 292 13.32 -17.10 8.21
C GLY A 292 14.33 -16.01 7.84
N ILE A 293 14.89 -15.38 8.88
CA ILE A 293 15.86 -14.29 8.72
C ILE A 293 17.23 -14.89 8.35
N PRO A 294 17.90 -14.39 7.30
CA PRO A 294 19.22 -14.89 6.91
C PRO A 294 20.27 -14.73 8.00
N GLU A 295 21.20 -15.68 8.09
CA GLU A 295 22.21 -15.71 9.15
C GLU A 295 23.12 -14.48 9.14
N ALA A 296 23.47 -13.95 7.96
CA ALA A 296 24.26 -12.72 7.85
C ALA A 296 23.54 -11.50 8.46
N ALA A 297 22.22 -11.42 8.32
CA ALA A 297 21.40 -10.39 8.97
C ALA A 297 21.35 -10.60 10.48
N LEU A 298 21.19 -11.85 10.95
CA LEU A 298 21.22 -12.19 12.38
C LEU A 298 22.58 -11.90 13.03
N GLU A 299 23.70 -12.16 12.34
CA GLU A 299 25.04 -11.80 12.80
C GLU A 299 25.21 -10.28 12.95
N ARG A 300 24.74 -9.50 11.97
CA ARG A 300 24.73 -8.04 12.08
C ARG A 300 23.86 -7.58 13.26
N GLY A 301 22.69 -8.19 13.45
CA GLY A 301 21.81 -7.93 14.58
C GLY A 301 22.42 -8.29 15.95
N ARG A 302 23.13 -9.42 16.06
CA ARG A 302 23.90 -9.80 17.27
C ARG A 302 24.94 -8.74 17.61
N SER A 303 25.70 -8.31 16.60
CA SER A 303 26.70 -7.25 16.76
C SER A 303 26.08 -5.92 17.23
N ALA A 304 24.87 -5.59 16.75
CA ALA A 304 24.12 -4.41 17.13
C ALA A 304 23.71 -4.35 18.61
N ILE A 305 23.58 -5.51 19.27
CA ILE A 305 23.16 -5.61 20.67
C ILE A 305 24.36 -5.79 21.61
N GLN A 306 25.37 -6.57 21.20
CA GLN A 306 26.50 -6.95 22.06
C GLN A 306 27.57 -5.84 22.22
N ASN A 307 27.81 -5.02 21.18
CA ASN A 307 28.93 -4.06 21.12
C ASN A 307 28.46 -2.60 21.24
N LYS A 308 27.82 -2.25 22.36
CA LYS A 308 26.97 -1.06 22.54
C LYS A 308 25.77 -1.08 21.61
N PHE A 309 24.58 -0.88 22.18
CA PHE A 309 23.35 -0.89 21.41
C PHE A 309 23.38 0.13 20.26
N SER A 310 23.05 -0.32 19.04
CA SER A 310 22.84 0.54 17.88
C SER A 310 21.61 0.12 17.08
N LEU A 311 20.68 1.06 16.92
CA LEU A 311 19.47 0.90 16.13
C LEU A 311 19.77 0.96 14.62
N TYR A 312 20.76 1.74 14.19
CA TYR A 312 21.29 1.77 12.82
C TYR A 312 21.82 0.39 12.41
N ALA A 313 22.57 -0.28 13.29
CA ALA A 313 23.08 -1.62 12.98
C ALA A 313 21.96 -2.67 12.85
N LEU A 314 20.86 -2.55 13.62
CA LEU A 314 19.67 -3.38 13.43
C LEU A 314 18.96 -3.07 12.10
N ALA A 315 18.87 -1.80 11.72
CA ALA A 315 18.32 -1.40 10.44
C ALA A 315 19.19 -1.85 9.25
N GLU A 316 20.52 -1.83 9.38
CA GLU A 316 21.45 -2.41 8.40
C GLU A 316 21.29 -3.93 8.26
N ALA A 317 20.99 -4.65 9.35
CA ALA A 317 20.65 -6.06 9.26
C ALA A 317 19.41 -6.31 8.39
N CYS A 318 18.42 -5.42 8.45
CA CYS A 318 17.23 -5.49 7.57
C CYS A 318 17.60 -5.25 6.10
N VAL A 319 18.52 -4.30 5.83
CA VAL A 319 19.06 -4.04 4.49
C VAL A 319 19.78 -5.28 3.94
N ILE A 320 20.57 -5.97 4.78
CA ILE A 320 21.23 -7.23 4.41
C ILE A 320 20.19 -8.28 4.03
N TRP A 321 19.15 -8.47 4.86
CA TRP A 321 18.07 -9.42 4.58
C TRP A 321 17.42 -9.14 3.23
N GLU A 322 17.03 -7.90 2.94
CA GLU A 322 16.41 -7.55 1.66
C GLU A 322 17.36 -7.75 0.48
N THR A 323 18.64 -7.42 0.65
CA THR A 323 19.66 -7.55 -0.39
C THR A 323 19.88 -9.02 -0.75
N GLU A 324 19.99 -9.90 0.24
CA GLU A 324 20.12 -11.34 0.01
C GLU A 324 18.86 -11.94 -0.61
N LEU A 325 17.68 -11.50 -0.18
CA LEU A 325 16.42 -11.90 -0.79
C LEU A 325 16.40 -11.57 -2.28
N ARG A 326 16.66 -10.30 -2.64
CA ARG A 326 16.63 -9.85 -4.03
C ARG A 326 17.65 -10.60 -4.89
N LYS A 327 18.87 -10.74 -4.39
CA LYS A 327 19.92 -11.54 -5.04
C LYS A 327 19.45 -12.97 -5.28
N ARG A 328 18.82 -13.62 -4.30
CA ARG A 328 18.32 -14.99 -4.43
C ARG A 328 17.17 -15.09 -5.43
N ILE A 329 16.27 -14.11 -5.48
CA ILE A 329 15.20 -14.07 -6.49
C ILE A 329 15.78 -13.94 -7.91
N ASP A 330 16.82 -13.14 -8.10
CA ASP A 330 17.50 -13.01 -9.39
C ASP A 330 18.21 -14.32 -9.80
N GLU A 331 18.88 -14.99 -8.86
CA GLU A 331 19.45 -16.32 -9.08
C GLU A 331 18.38 -17.36 -9.44
N ILE A 332 17.23 -17.34 -8.76
CA ILE A 332 16.09 -18.22 -9.06
C ILE A 332 15.57 -17.98 -10.47
N HIS A 333 15.45 -16.73 -10.91
CA HIS A 333 15.07 -16.44 -12.30
C HIS A 333 16.06 -17.04 -13.30
N GLY A 334 17.37 -16.89 -13.06
CA GLY A 334 18.39 -17.48 -13.92
C GLY A 334 18.30 -19.02 -13.97
N GLN A 335 18.10 -19.66 -12.82
CA GLN A 335 17.94 -21.12 -12.71
C GLN A 335 16.67 -21.61 -13.41
N ILE A 336 15.56 -20.86 -13.30
CA ILE A 336 14.32 -21.13 -14.03
C ILE A 336 14.56 -21.03 -15.54
N ASP A 337 15.23 -19.98 -15.99
CA ASP A 337 15.52 -19.78 -17.42
C ASP A 337 16.36 -20.92 -17.98
N ASP A 338 17.45 -21.29 -17.30
CA ASP A 338 18.32 -22.42 -17.68
C ASP A 338 17.53 -23.72 -17.82
N GLU A 339 16.70 -24.05 -16.83
CA GLU A 339 15.92 -25.28 -16.82
C GLU A 339 14.81 -25.27 -17.88
N VAL A 340 14.14 -24.13 -18.09
CA VAL A 340 13.12 -23.99 -19.13
C VAL A 340 13.74 -24.11 -20.53
N PHE A 341 14.84 -23.43 -20.83
CA PHE A 341 15.52 -23.55 -22.12
C PHE A 341 15.94 -25.01 -22.39
N ARG A 342 16.47 -25.70 -21.37
CA ARG A 342 16.83 -27.12 -21.45
C ARG A 342 15.62 -28.02 -21.76
N LEU A 343 14.49 -27.82 -21.09
CA LEU A 343 13.27 -28.62 -21.28
C LEU A 343 12.65 -28.42 -22.67
N TYR A 344 12.75 -27.22 -23.23
CA TYR A 344 12.28 -26.93 -24.58
C TYR A 344 13.30 -27.28 -25.67
N GLY A 345 14.53 -27.64 -25.30
CA GLY A 345 15.59 -28.04 -26.23
C GLY A 345 16.11 -26.88 -27.08
N ILE A 346 16.11 -25.67 -26.52
CA ILE A 346 16.65 -24.48 -27.19
C ILE A 346 18.18 -24.56 -27.15
N SER A 347 18.82 -24.37 -28.30
CA SER A 347 20.29 -24.36 -28.40
C SER A 347 20.88 -23.09 -27.76
N GLU A 348 22.14 -23.13 -27.35
CA GLU A 348 22.84 -21.93 -26.85
C GLU A 348 22.89 -20.80 -27.88
N GLU A 349 22.96 -21.14 -29.17
CA GLU A 349 22.93 -20.17 -30.28
C GLU A 349 21.56 -19.47 -30.35
N ASP A 350 20.46 -20.23 -30.31
CA ASP A 350 19.11 -19.68 -30.32
C ASP A 350 18.80 -18.90 -29.04
N ARG A 351 19.30 -19.38 -27.89
CA ARG A 351 19.19 -18.69 -26.60
C ARG A 351 19.84 -17.31 -26.66
N ALA A 352 21.06 -17.21 -27.22
CA ALA A 352 21.75 -15.93 -27.37
C ALA A 352 20.96 -14.96 -28.27
N VAL A 353 20.32 -15.45 -29.33
CA VAL A 353 19.43 -14.62 -30.19
C VAL A 353 18.23 -14.11 -29.39
N ILE A 354 17.59 -14.98 -28.61
CA ILE A 354 16.43 -14.65 -27.78
C ILE A 354 16.79 -13.58 -26.74
N GLU A 355 17.89 -13.77 -26.00
CA GLU A 355 18.34 -12.84 -24.97
C GLU A 355 18.74 -11.48 -25.57
N ALA A 356 19.40 -11.48 -26.73
CA ALA A 356 19.77 -10.25 -27.43
C ALA A 356 18.55 -9.45 -27.92
N GLU A 357 17.47 -10.12 -28.33
CA GLU A 357 16.24 -9.44 -28.74
C GLU A 357 15.48 -8.88 -27.53
N MET A 358 15.41 -9.64 -26.45
CA MET A 358 14.75 -9.23 -25.21
C MET A 358 15.48 -8.11 -24.46
N GLY A 359 16.79 -7.94 -24.70
CA GLY A 359 17.60 -6.86 -24.17
C GLY A 359 17.49 -5.52 -24.92
N LYS A 360 16.77 -5.46 -26.06
CA LYS A 360 16.56 -4.21 -26.81
C LYS A 360 15.46 -3.37 -26.14
N PRO A 361 15.67 -2.06 -25.92
CA PRO A 361 14.59 -1.20 -25.44
C PRO A 361 13.48 -1.13 -26.49
N ALA A 362 12.24 -1.37 -26.07
CA ALA A 362 11.08 -1.21 -26.95
C ALA A 362 11.02 0.23 -27.49
N GLU A 363 10.94 0.41 -28.81
CA GLU A 363 10.71 1.74 -29.42
C GLU A 363 9.34 2.28 -28.96
N VAL A 364 9.32 3.49 -28.41
CA VAL A 364 8.15 4.07 -27.73
C VAL A 364 7.39 5.00 -28.68
N GLU A 365 6.13 4.69 -28.98
CA GLU A 365 5.11 5.69 -29.34
C GLU A 365 4.34 6.13 -28.09
N GLU A 366 4.19 7.45 -27.91
CA GLU A 366 3.46 8.08 -26.81
C GLU A 366 1.98 7.65 -26.80
N PRO A 367 1.37 7.38 -25.64
CA PRO A 367 -0.01 6.93 -25.57
C PRO A 367 -0.99 8.06 -25.91
N GLU A 368 -1.94 7.78 -26.81
CA GLU A 368 -3.18 8.57 -26.90
C GLU A 368 -3.97 8.45 -25.59
N SER A 369 -4.48 9.59 -25.13
CA SER A 369 -5.19 9.74 -23.86
C SER A 369 -6.57 9.10 -23.89
N GLU A 370 -6.66 7.77 -23.83
CA GLU A 370 -7.90 7.12 -23.42
C GLU A 370 -8.00 7.18 -21.90
N GLY A 371 -9.07 7.84 -21.42
CA GLY A 371 -9.35 8.22 -20.04
C GLY A 371 -8.77 7.28 -18.99
N MET A 372 -7.67 7.72 -18.38
CA MET A 372 -7.10 7.11 -17.18
C MET A 372 -8.18 7.02 -16.11
N GLU A 373 -8.69 5.82 -15.88
CA GLU A 373 -9.31 5.50 -14.59
C GLU A 373 -8.27 5.79 -13.50
N ALA A 374 -8.54 6.81 -12.70
CA ALA A 374 -7.77 7.24 -11.53
C ALA A 374 -7.82 6.18 -10.39
N GLY A 375 -7.43 4.94 -10.68
CA GLY A 375 -7.46 3.81 -9.76
C GLY A 375 -6.32 2.81 -9.95
N MET A 376 -5.30 3.14 -10.76
CA MET A 376 -4.00 2.48 -10.65
C MET A 376 -3.24 3.17 -9.53
N GLU A 377 -3.56 2.81 -8.29
CA GLU A 377 -2.70 3.11 -7.17
C GLU A 377 -1.36 2.43 -7.45
N GLU A 378 -0.36 3.25 -7.76
CA GLU A 378 1.03 2.83 -7.89
C GLU A 378 1.38 1.91 -6.74
N ASP A 379 1.93 0.75 -7.08
CA ASP A 379 2.37 -0.24 -6.13
C ASP A 379 3.60 0.34 -5.41
N THR A 380 3.38 1.09 -4.32
CA THR A 380 4.35 1.97 -3.64
C THR A 380 5.57 1.28 -3.02
N GLN A 381 5.71 -0.05 -3.12
CA GLN A 381 7.00 -0.67 -2.84
C GLN A 381 7.92 -0.40 -4.03
N SER A 382 8.74 0.64 -3.89
CA SER A 382 9.86 0.95 -4.77
C SER A 382 10.65 -0.32 -5.07
N GLY A 383 10.96 -0.58 -6.33
CA GLY A 383 11.75 -1.73 -6.75
C GLY A 383 13.20 -1.75 -6.22
N GLY A 384 13.60 -0.83 -5.35
CA GLY A 384 14.92 -0.80 -4.70
C GLY A 384 14.88 -1.19 -3.23
N VAL A 385 16.05 -1.62 -2.72
CA VAL A 385 16.26 -1.96 -1.30
C VAL A 385 15.90 -0.77 -0.41
N LEU A 386 15.13 -1.00 0.65
CA LEU A 386 14.78 0.01 1.64
C LEU A 386 16.04 0.54 2.32
N THR A 387 16.11 1.85 2.51
CA THR A 387 17.26 2.45 3.20
C THR A 387 17.17 2.23 4.71
N VAL A 388 18.31 2.35 5.38
CA VAL A 388 18.40 2.31 6.84
C VAL A 388 17.43 3.31 7.48
N GLU A 389 17.36 4.54 6.97
CA GLU A 389 16.44 5.57 7.46
C GLU A 389 14.98 5.19 7.27
N GLU A 390 14.64 4.47 6.20
CA GLU A 390 13.27 4.05 5.95
C GLU A 390 12.82 2.96 6.93
N HIS A 391 13.68 2.00 7.27
CA HIS A 391 13.40 1.03 8.34
C HIS A 391 13.17 1.72 9.69
N LEU A 392 13.95 2.77 10.00
CA LEU A 392 13.80 3.55 11.23
C LEU A 392 12.50 4.36 11.25
N ARG A 393 12.08 4.94 10.11
CA ARG A 393 10.77 5.61 9.98
C ARG A 393 9.63 4.63 10.17
N ARG A 394 9.69 3.44 9.59
CA ARG A 394 8.68 2.37 9.75
C ARG A 394 8.56 1.92 11.20
N LEU A 395 9.67 1.79 11.92
CA LEU A 395 9.66 1.49 13.35
C LEU A 395 8.91 2.58 14.14
N VAL A 396 9.27 3.84 13.98
CA VAL A 396 8.63 4.96 14.69
C VAL A 396 7.14 5.05 14.32
N HIS A 397 6.82 4.92 13.03
CA HIS A 397 5.46 4.90 12.54
C HIS A 397 4.63 3.81 13.22
N TYR A 398 5.11 2.56 13.21
CA TYR A 398 4.43 1.42 13.82
C TYR A 398 4.14 1.65 15.30
N LEU A 399 5.13 2.11 16.07
CA LEU A 399 4.95 2.36 17.51
C LEU A 399 3.95 3.49 17.78
N ALA A 400 4.01 4.57 17.00
CA ALA A 400 3.04 5.67 17.12
C ALA A 400 1.62 5.22 16.71
N HIS A 401 1.49 4.42 15.64
CA HIS A 401 0.21 3.83 15.25
C HIS A 401 -0.35 2.90 16.33
N GLN A 402 0.48 2.04 16.93
CA GLN A 402 0.06 1.20 18.05
C GLN A 402 -0.48 2.02 19.22
N VAL A 403 0.17 3.13 19.58
CA VAL A 403 -0.32 4.04 20.63
C VAL A 403 -1.73 4.54 20.32
N VAL A 404 -1.99 4.96 19.07
CA VAL A 404 -3.31 5.46 18.67
C VAL A 404 -4.35 4.33 18.64
N ARG A 405 -3.95 3.12 18.23
CA ARG A 405 -4.83 1.95 18.13
C ARG A 405 -5.23 1.39 19.49
N GLU A 406 -4.31 1.41 20.46
CA GLU A 406 -4.52 0.89 21.82
C GLU A 406 -5.26 1.89 22.72
N ASP A 407 -5.40 3.15 22.31
CA ASP A 407 -6.11 4.16 23.08
C ASP A 407 -7.61 3.81 23.23
N PRO A 408 -8.18 3.84 24.45
CA PRO A 408 -9.58 3.45 24.68
C PRO A 408 -10.59 4.31 23.93
N ASP A 409 -10.36 5.62 23.85
CA ASP A 409 -11.22 6.58 23.17
C ASP A 409 -10.81 6.79 21.70
N GLY A 410 -9.62 6.29 21.31
CA GLY A 410 -9.07 6.47 19.98
C GLY A 410 -8.67 7.91 19.67
N ILE A 411 -8.50 8.77 20.70
CA ILE A 411 -8.14 10.19 20.57
C ILE A 411 -6.87 10.45 21.39
N VAL A 412 -5.75 10.65 20.71
CA VAL A 412 -4.44 10.83 21.34
C VAL A 412 -3.89 12.24 21.05
N PRO A 413 -3.65 13.09 22.06
CA PRO A 413 -3.03 14.39 21.83
C PRO A 413 -1.56 14.21 21.43
N LEU A 414 -1.02 15.10 20.61
CA LEU A 414 0.39 15.03 20.19
C LEU A 414 1.35 15.06 21.39
N ARG A 415 1.08 15.96 22.35
CA ARG A 415 1.88 16.17 23.58
C ARG A 415 1.00 15.99 24.81
N ASP A 416 1.65 15.82 25.95
CA ASP A 416 0.99 15.72 27.24
C ASP A 416 0.13 16.97 27.50
N CYS A 417 -1.12 16.78 27.90
CA CYS A 417 -2.04 17.87 28.13
C CYS A 417 -3.05 17.55 29.24
N TYR A 418 -3.68 18.59 29.79
CA TYR A 418 -4.78 18.42 30.73
C TYR A 418 -6.11 18.41 29.97
N LEU A 419 -6.90 17.35 30.18
CA LEU A 419 -8.23 17.24 29.60
C LEU A 419 -9.27 17.94 30.48
N ALA A 420 -10.35 18.44 29.87
CA ALA A 420 -11.43 19.08 30.61
C ALA A 420 -12.01 18.10 31.65
N GLY A 421 -12.10 18.54 32.90
CA GLY A 421 -12.62 17.73 34.01
C GLY A 421 -11.64 16.69 34.57
N ARG A 422 -10.39 16.61 34.10
CA ARG A 422 -9.34 15.76 34.68
C ARG A 422 -8.28 16.58 35.41
N SER A 423 -7.80 16.06 36.54
CA SER A 423 -6.73 16.66 37.34
C SER A 423 -5.35 16.14 36.98
N GLU A 424 -5.27 14.97 36.34
CA GLU A 424 -4.00 14.37 35.89
C GLU A 424 -3.75 14.67 34.41
N PRO A 425 -2.49 14.86 34.00
CA PRO A 425 -2.15 15.06 32.60
C PRO A 425 -2.33 13.76 31.80
N GLU A 426 -2.98 13.85 30.65
CA GLU A 426 -3.07 12.78 29.67
C GLU A 426 -1.74 12.71 28.91
N PRO A 427 -0.99 11.59 28.94
CA PRO A 427 0.23 11.45 28.17
C PRO A 427 -0.07 11.49 26.66
N GLY A 428 0.69 12.27 25.90
CA GLY A 428 0.53 12.39 24.46
C GLY A 428 1.24 11.31 23.65
N LEU A 429 1.09 11.39 22.33
CA LEU A 429 1.67 10.45 21.36
C LEU A 429 3.19 10.37 21.51
N VAL A 430 3.87 11.51 21.68
CA VAL A 430 5.33 11.56 21.86
C VAL A 430 5.77 10.75 23.08
N SER A 431 5.20 11.04 24.25
CA SER A 431 5.59 10.41 25.52
C SER A 431 5.29 8.91 25.51
N ARG A 432 4.14 8.51 24.96
CA ARG A 432 3.77 7.10 24.82
C ARG A 432 4.65 6.35 23.81
N THR A 433 5.02 6.99 22.69
CA THR A 433 5.92 6.38 21.70
C THR A 433 7.32 6.19 22.28
N ARG A 434 7.83 7.18 23.01
CA ARG A 434 9.12 7.09 23.74
C ARG A 434 9.09 5.99 24.80
N ARG A 435 7.97 5.85 25.52
CA ARG A 435 7.77 4.76 26.48
C ARG A 435 7.81 3.38 25.81
N LYS A 436 7.14 3.20 24.66
CA LYS A 436 7.23 1.94 23.90
C LYS A 436 8.66 1.64 23.44
N LEU A 437 9.41 2.64 22.97
CA LEU A 437 10.83 2.47 22.62
C LEU A 437 11.66 2.01 23.85
N GLN A 438 11.40 2.61 25.00
CA GLN A 438 12.06 2.28 26.27
C GLN A 438 11.69 0.87 26.75
N GLU A 439 10.42 0.47 26.64
CA GLU A 439 9.95 -0.88 26.98
C GLU A 439 10.60 -1.96 26.10
N ILE A 440 10.85 -1.67 24.82
CA ILE A 440 11.44 -2.61 23.87
C ILE A 440 12.96 -2.69 24.03
N PHE A 441 13.66 -1.56 24.04
CA PHE A 441 15.12 -1.51 23.97
C PHE A 441 15.82 -1.36 25.33
N GLY A 442 15.07 -0.99 26.38
CA GLY A 442 15.58 -0.77 27.73
C GLY A 442 16.21 0.62 27.94
N ASP A 443 16.30 1.02 29.21
CA ASP A 443 16.75 2.35 29.63
C ASP A 443 18.18 2.68 29.18
N GLU A 444 19.08 1.69 29.21
CA GLU A 444 20.49 1.87 28.84
C GLU A 444 20.68 2.17 27.34
N ALA A 445 19.77 1.68 26.49
CA ALA A 445 19.82 1.87 25.04
C ALA A 445 19.21 3.20 24.58
N MET A 446 18.34 3.82 25.38
CA MET A 446 17.57 5.00 24.99
C MET A 446 18.42 6.18 24.51
N PRO A 447 19.57 6.55 25.14
CA PRO A 447 20.41 7.63 24.62
C PRO A 447 20.95 7.36 23.21
N ALA A 448 21.20 6.11 22.84
CA ALA A 448 21.62 5.74 21.49
C ALA A 448 20.43 5.78 20.52
N VAL A 449 19.29 5.18 20.92
CA VAL A 449 18.03 5.18 20.17
C VAL A 449 17.62 6.60 19.78
N GLU A 450 17.56 7.54 20.74
CA GLU A 450 17.12 8.91 20.47
C GLU A 450 18.03 9.66 19.50
N ARG A 451 19.36 9.56 19.69
CA ARG A 451 20.33 10.21 18.79
C ARG A 451 20.23 9.65 17.37
N GLU A 452 20.11 8.34 17.25
CA GLU A 452 20.03 7.65 15.97
C GLU A 452 18.70 7.92 15.25
N LEU A 453 17.58 7.89 15.96
CA LEU A 453 16.29 8.30 15.40
C LEU A 453 16.33 9.76 14.94
N GLN A 454 16.87 10.68 15.74
CA GLN A 454 16.99 12.08 15.33
C GLN A 454 17.81 12.23 14.04
N ARG A 455 18.89 11.45 13.89
CA ARG A 455 19.70 11.43 12.66
C ARG A 455 18.91 10.93 11.45
N ALA A 456 18.18 9.82 11.59
CA ALA A 456 17.42 9.19 10.50
C ALA A 456 16.20 9.99 10.06
N LEU A 457 15.51 10.62 11.02
CA LEU A 457 14.34 11.48 10.77
C LEU A 457 14.75 12.88 10.29
N GLY A 458 16.00 13.29 10.52
CA GLY A 458 16.51 14.63 10.24
C GLY A 458 15.97 15.73 11.16
N LYS A 459 15.23 15.35 12.22
CA LYS A 459 14.61 16.21 13.23
C LYS A 459 14.29 15.41 14.49
N SER A 460 13.87 16.08 15.55
CA SER A 460 13.47 15.39 16.79
C SER A 460 12.25 14.49 16.54
N LEU A 461 12.10 13.44 17.37
CA LEU A 461 10.93 12.56 17.33
C LEU A 461 9.62 13.38 17.45
N ASP A 462 9.61 14.33 18.38
CA ASP A 462 8.53 15.28 18.60
C ASP A 462 8.14 16.05 17.33
N ASP A 463 9.12 16.61 16.63
CA ASP A 463 8.88 17.40 15.41
C ASP A 463 8.40 16.51 14.26
N TRP A 464 8.93 15.29 14.14
CA TRP A 464 8.53 14.35 13.10
C TRP A 464 7.09 13.86 13.30
N LEU A 465 6.71 13.51 14.53
CA LEU A 465 5.33 13.16 14.88
C LEU A 465 4.36 14.31 14.62
N ALA A 466 4.79 15.56 14.87
CA ALA A 466 3.96 16.74 14.63
C ALA A 466 3.78 17.08 13.15
N ALA A 467 4.82 16.89 12.34
CA ALA A 467 4.92 17.46 11.00
C ALA A 467 4.81 16.46 9.85
N ASP A 468 5.35 15.25 10.02
CA ASP A 468 5.57 14.31 8.92
C ASP A 468 4.84 12.98 9.10
N PHE A 469 4.51 12.59 10.35
CA PHE A 469 3.87 11.31 10.63
C PHE A 469 2.58 11.10 9.83
N PHE A 470 1.66 12.08 9.79
CA PHE A 470 0.43 11.93 9.03
C PHE A 470 0.68 11.83 7.52
N ARG A 471 1.59 12.64 6.97
CA ARG A 471 1.99 12.55 5.55
C ARG A 471 2.56 11.18 5.20
N TYR A 472 3.42 10.68 6.06
CA TYR A 472 4.06 9.37 5.92
C TYR A 472 3.01 8.26 6.01
N HIS A 473 2.10 8.33 6.99
CA HIS A 473 0.98 7.41 7.16
C HIS A 473 0.05 7.39 5.95
N VAL A 474 -0.32 8.55 5.40
CA VAL A 474 -1.13 8.67 4.16
C VAL A 474 -0.45 7.97 2.97
N GLY A 475 0.87 8.09 2.85
CA GLY A 475 1.64 7.42 1.81
C GLY A 475 1.73 5.91 2.01
N LEU A 476 2.02 5.47 3.23
CA LEU A 476 2.15 4.06 3.59
C LEU A 476 0.81 3.32 3.40
N TYR A 477 -0.30 3.90 3.85
CA TYR A 477 -1.65 3.32 3.75
C TYR A 477 -2.36 3.63 2.44
N ARG A 478 -1.59 3.79 1.34
CA ARG A 478 -2.12 3.94 -0.04
C ARG A 478 -3.28 4.93 -0.17
N LEU A 479 -3.14 6.11 0.44
CA LEU A 479 -4.16 7.17 0.40
C LEU A 479 -5.51 6.76 1.06
N ARG A 480 -5.50 5.74 1.92
CA ARG A 480 -6.59 5.30 2.80
C ARG A 480 -6.10 5.22 4.26
N PRO A 481 -5.66 6.35 4.84
CA PRO A 481 -5.11 6.40 6.20
C PRO A 481 -6.14 5.97 7.25
N ILE A 482 -5.69 5.23 8.27
CA ILE A 482 -6.49 4.81 9.42
C ILE A 482 -6.12 5.51 10.73
N VAL A 483 -5.11 6.39 10.68
CA VAL A 483 -4.80 7.37 11.71
C VAL A 483 -4.97 8.76 11.11
N TRP A 484 -5.91 9.53 11.65
CA TRP A 484 -6.18 10.90 11.18
C TRP A 484 -5.62 11.91 12.15
N GLN A 485 -5.31 13.12 11.68
CA GLN A 485 -4.80 14.20 12.52
C GLN A 485 -5.72 15.41 12.39
N ILE A 486 -6.21 15.93 13.52
CA ILE A 486 -6.90 17.23 13.57
C ILE A 486 -5.91 18.31 14.01
N VAL A 487 -5.88 19.39 13.24
CA VAL A 487 -5.03 20.56 13.47
C VAL A 487 -5.82 21.86 13.26
N PRO A 488 -5.46 22.97 13.94
CA PRO A 488 -6.10 24.24 13.69
C PRO A 488 -5.80 24.76 12.27
N PRO A 489 -6.77 25.39 11.58
CA PRO A 489 -6.61 25.91 10.21
C PRO A 489 -5.39 26.83 10.04
N GLY A 490 -4.83 26.87 8.83
CA GLY A 490 -3.73 27.80 8.48
C GLY A 490 -2.36 27.50 9.10
N GLY A 491 -2.19 26.34 9.76
CA GLY A 491 -0.96 25.99 10.50
C GLY A 491 0.22 25.49 9.68
N GLN A 492 0.14 25.50 8.35
CA GLN A 492 1.02 24.68 7.50
C GLN A 492 2.08 25.46 6.72
N GLY A 493 1.94 26.78 6.61
CA GLY A 493 2.78 27.58 5.70
C GLY A 493 4.18 27.99 6.19
N ASN A 494 4.58 27.69 7.44
CA ASN A 494 5.87 28.19 7.95
C ASN A 494 6.60 27.19 8.85
N GLN A 495 7.48 26.39 8.24
CA GLN A 495 8.52 25.61 8.94
C GLN A 495 9.36 26.47 9.90
N SER A 496 9.45 27.79 9.65
CA SER A 496 10.19 28.73 10.52
C SER A 496 9.48 29.03 11.85
N LEU A 497 8.14 28.99 11.90
CA LEU A 497 7.35 29.13 13.14
C LEU A 497 7.44 27.88 14.01
N ARG A 498 7.49 26.68 13.38
CA ARG A 498 7.75 25.40 14.09
C ARG A 498 9.12 25.39 14.78
N ARG A 499 10.17 25.90 14.13
CA ARG A 499 11.52 25.98 14.71
C ARG A 499 11.69 27.05 15.81
N LYS A 500 11.00 28.20 15.70
CA LYS A 500 11.10 29.28 16.70
C LYS A 500 10.22 29.06 17.94
N ALA A 501 9.13 28.30 17.83
CA ALA A 501 8.34 27.86 18.98
C ALA A 501 9.05 26.77 19.81
N ALA A 502 10.10 26.14 19.27
CA ALA A 502 10.88 25.10 19.95
C ALA A 502 12.02 25.66 20.84
N THR A 503 12.43 26.92 20.67
CA THR A 503 13.55 27.53 21.41
C THR A 503 13.14 28.54 22.49
N ARG A 504 11.85 28.89 22.57
CA ARG A 504 11.22 29.57 23.71
C ARG A 504 10.09 28.67 24.18
N ALA A 505 9.91 28.50 25.48
CA ALA A 505 8.72 27.86 26.04
C ALA A 505 7.48 28.60 25.50
N ALA A 506 6.87 28.08 24.44
CA ALA A 506 5.73 28.72 23.80
C ALA A 506 4.61 28.80 24.84
N ARG A 507 4.19 30.02 25.19
CA ARG A 507 3.15 30.25 26.20
C ARG A 507 1.81 29.61 25.83
N CYS A 508 1.57 29.41 24.54
CA CYS A 508 0.45 28.61 24.03
C CYS A 508 0.98 27.30 23.41
N PRO A 509 0.55 26.13 23.90
CA PRO A 509 0.92 24.86 23.30
C PRO A 509 0.21 24.64 21.96
N TYR A 510 0.94 24.06 21.00
CA TYR A 510 0.39 23.67 19.70
C TYR A 510 -0.67 22.58 19.86
N PHE A 511 -1.91 22.85 19.44
CA PHE A 511 -2.99 21.86 19.47
C PHE A 511 -2.87 20.91 18.28
N SER A 512 -2.82 19.62 18.56
CA SER A 512 -2.97 18.56 17.56
C SER A 512 -3.40 17.28 18.25
N VAL A 513 -4.38 16.59 17.66
CA VAL A 513 -4.88 15.30 18.14
C VAL A 513 -4.91 14.28 17.00
N PHE A 514 -4.59 13.04 17.31
CA PHE A 514 -4.65 11.90 16.40
C PHE A 514 -5.86 11.05 16.70
N LEU A 515 -6.51 10.56 15.65
CA LEU A 515 -7.75 9.79 15.72
C LEU A 515 -7.55 8.41 15.12
N SER A 516 -8.05 7.39 15.80
CA SER A 516 -8.14 6.04 15.26
C SER A 516 -9.41 5.90 14.40
N TRP A 517 -9.26 5.61 13.11
CA TRP A 517 -10.36 5.30 12.18
C TRP A 517 -11.33 4.27 12.76
N HIS A 518 -10.80 3.21 13.34
CA HIS A 518 -11.61 2.10 13.86
C HIS A 518 -12.43 2.46 15.11
N ARG A 519 -12.09 3.56 15.79
CA ARG A 519 -12.80 4.06 16.98
C ARG A 519 -13.69 5.26 16.69
N LEU A 520 -13.72 5.76 15.45
CA LEU A 520 -14.57 6.88 15.09
C LEU A 520 -16.05 6.57 15.29
N ASP A 521 -16.73 7.50 15.95
CA ASP A 521 -18.15 7.48 16.23
C ASP A 521 -18.76 8.89 16.13
N ALA A 522 -20.08 8.99 16.35
CA ALA A 522 -20.82 10.25 16.28
C ALA A 522 -20.40 11.27 17.37
N ASP A 523 -19.78 10.82 18.46
CA ASP A 523 -19.39 11.69 19.58
C ASP A 523 -17.91 12.13 19.51
N THR A 524 -17.12 11.53 18.61
CA THR A 524 -15.68 11.79 18.49
C THR A 524 -15.39 13.29 18.32
N LEU A 525 -16.06 13.99 17.39
CA LEU A 525 -15.85 15.44 17.19
C LEU A 525 -16.31 16.27 18.40
N ARG A 526 -17.37 15.85 19.11
CA ARG A 526 -17.83 16.52 20.34
C ARG A 526 -16.82 16.37 21.46
N LYS A 527 -16.24 15.17 21.64
CA LYS A 527 -15.15 14.92 22.59
C LYS A 527 -13.96 15.83 22.27
N ILE A 528 -13.54 15.90 21.01
CA ILE A 528 -12.43 16.78 20.59
C ILE A 528 -12.73 18.24 20.95
N ARG A 529 -13.94 18.72 20.64
CA ARG A 529 -14.36 20.10 20.90
C ARG A 529 -14.39 20.47 22.39
N HIS A 530 -14.97 19.62 23.23
CA HIS A 530 -15.29 19.96 24.62
C HIS A 530 -14.29 19.41 25.64
N VAL A 531 -13.64 18.28 25.35
CA VAL A 531 -12.71 17.62 26.27
C VAL A 531 -11.25 17.97 25.95
N TYR A 532 -10.87 17.93 24.67
CA TYR A 532 -9.48 18.12 24.26
C TYR A 532 -9.15 19.56 23.90
N LEU A 533 -10.01 20.26 23.14
CA LEU A 533 -9.74 21.62 22.65
C LEU A 533 -10.07 22.71 23.69
N GLN A 534 -11.08 22.49 24.53
CA GLN A 534 -11.53 23.51 25.50
C GLN A 534 -10.42 23.97 26.47
N PRO A 535 -9.61 23.08 27.08
CA PRO A 535 -8.51 23.52 27.96
C PRO A 535 -7.48 24.39 27.24
N PHE A 536 -7.24 24.16 25.94
CA PHE A 536 -6.34 24.97 25.12
C PHE A 536 -6.93 26.35 24.83
N LEU A 537 -8.24 26.42 24.56
CA LEU A 537 -8.95 27.69 24.40
C LEU A 537 -8.89 28.53 25.68
N ASP A 538 -9.20 27.93 26.83
CA ASP A 538 -9.22 28.63 28.12
C ASP A 538 -7.81 29.08 28.55
N ALA A 539 -6.78 28.28 28.25
CA ALA A 539 -5.39 28.65 28.49
C ALA A 539 -4.94 29.80 27.59
N ALA A 540 -5.22 29.71 26.28
CA ALA A 540 -4.86 30.74 25.31
C ALA A 540 -5.60 32.06 25.58
N GLU A 541 -6.88 32.02 25.94
CA GLU A 541 -7.67 33.22 26.29
C GLU A 541 -7.08 33.96 27.49
N ARG A 542 -6.77 33.22 28.57
CA ARG A 542 -6.14 33.80 29.76
C ARG A 542 -4.78 34.44 29.45
N GLU A 543 -4.00 33.83 28.55
CA GLU A 543 -2.69 34.38 28.18
C GLU A 543 -2.80 35.62 27.30
N VAL A 544 -3.76 35.64 26.37
CA VAL A 544 -4.08 36.84 25.57
C VAL A 544 -4.46 38.00 26.49
N GLN A 545 -5.34 37.78 27.48
CA GLN A 545 -5.76 38.81 28.44
C GLN A 545 -4.59 39.34 29.28
N LYS A 546 -3.71 38.44 29.77
CA LYS A 546 -2.53 38.85 30.55
C LYS A 546 -1.56 39.69 29.72
N LEU A 547 -1.26 39.28 28.49
CA LEU A 547 -0.33 40.00 27.62
C LEU A 547 -0.92 41.34 27.15
N GLU A 548 -2.23 41.41 26.90
CA GLU A 548 -2.92 42.66 26.57
C GLU A 548 -2.80 43.70 27.69
N GLN A 549 -3.06 43.28 28.93
CA GLN A 549 -2.88 44.14 30.11
C GLN A 549 -1.43 44.62 30.22
N LYS A 550 -0.47 43.70 30.10
CA LYS A 550 0.97 44.00 30.17
C LYS A 550 1.42 44.99 29.09
N VAL A 551 1.02 44.79 27.83
CA VAL A 551 1.33 45.71 26.73
C VAL A 551 0.73 47.10 26.99
N THR A 552 -0.49 47.16 27.51
CA THR A 552 -1.17 48.42 27.86
C THR A 552 -0.43 49.17 28.96
N GLU A 553 0.03 48.48 30.01
CA GLU A 553 0.83 49.05 31.09
C GLU A 553 2.20 49.56 30.60
N LEU A 554 2.87 48.81 29.73
CA LEU A 554 4.17 49.19 29.16
C LEU A 554 4.07 50.43 28.25
N ARG A 555 2.96 50.59 27.51
CA ARG A 555 2.69 51.81 26.73
C ARG A 555 2.54 53.05 27.61
N GLY A 556 2.01 52.89 28.84
CA GLY A 556 1.82 53.98 29.80
C GLY A 556 3.06 54.36 30.62
N SER A 557 4.09 53.50 30.67
CA SER A 557 5.22 53.61 31.62
C SER A 557 6.56 54.06 31.02
N GLY A 558 6.58 54.47 29.73
CA GLY A 558 7.77 55.08 29.11
C GLY A 558 8.97 54.13 28.94
N VAL A 559 8.69 52.83 28.81
CA VAL A 559 9.68 51.73 28.74
C VAL A 559 10.43 51.75 27.40
N PRO A 560 11.71 51.29 27.31
CA PRO A 560 12.44 51.28 26.05
C PRO A 560 11.70 50.58 24.91
N PHE A 561 11.69 51.21 23.72
CA PHE A 561 10.95 50.76 22.53
C PHE A 561 11.18 49.28 22.19
N GLY A 562 12.41 48.78 22.31
CA GLY A 562 12.73 47.37 22.02
C GLY A 562 11.96 46.37 22.89
N ARG A 563 11.81 46.66 24.19
CA ARG A 563 11.07 45.78 25.12
C ARG A 563 9.57 45.82 24.87
N LEU A 564 9.03 46.99 24.53
CA LEU A 564 7.63 47.12 24.15
C LEU A 564 7.35 46.36 22.84
N ALA A 565 8.23 46.51 21.84
CA ALA A 565 8.09 45.82 20.55
C ALA A 565 8.15 44.29 20.69
N GLU A 566 9.01 43.76 21.56
CA GLU A 566 9.08 42.31 21.84
C GLU A 566 7.78 41.77 22.45
N GLU A 567 7.23 42.45 23.47
CA GLU A 567 6.00 42.03 24.13
C GLU A 567 4.77 42.23 23.22
N GLU A 568 4.76 43.28 22.40
CA GLU A 568 3.73 43.46 21.37
C GLU A 568 3.77 42.35 20.32
N GLN A 569 4.95 41.99 19.83
CA GLN A 569 5.12 40.89 18.88
C GLN A 569 4.62 39.57 19.49
N GLU A 570 4.94 39.31 20.76
CA GLU A 570 4.50 38.12 21.47
C GLU A 570 2.98 38.11 21.68
N PHE A 571 2.39 39.24 22.09
CA PHE A 571 0.94 39.41 22.19
C PHE A 571 0.24 39.10 20.86
N GLN A 572 0.75 39.65 19.75
CA GLN A 572 0.18 39.37 18.42
C GLN A 572 0.27 37.88 18.06
N GLN A 573 1.38 37.20 18.42
CA GLN A 573 1.54 35.78 18.17
C GLN A 573 0.55 34.93 18.97
N VAL A 574 0.40 35.18 20.28
CA VAL A 574 -0.54 34.45 21.14
C VAL A 574 -1.99 34.71 20.71
N ARG A 575 -2.33 35.96 20.37
CA ARG A 575 -3.65 36.33 19.85
C ARG A 575 -3.96 35.64 18.51
N PHE A 576 -2.98 35.52 17.62
CA PHE A 576 -3.13 34.81 16.36
C PHE A 576 -3.42 33.32 16.58
N GLU A 577 -2.64 32.65 17.46
CA GLU A 577 -2.87 31.24 17.79
C GLU A 577 -4.23 31.02 18.48
N PHE A 578 -4.64 31.91 19.38
CA PHE A 578 -5.97 31.86 19.97
C PHE A 578 -7.09 31.99 18.92
N GLY A 579 -6.92 32.87 17.93
CA GLY A 579 -7.83 33.00 16.79
C GLY A 579 -7.93 31.70 15.99
N ARG A 580 -6.82 30.99 15.76
CA ARG A 580 -6.80 29.69 15.07
C ARG A 580 -7.52 28.59 15.86
N LEU A 581 -7.37 28.56 17.18
CA LEU A 581 -8.10 27.62 18.04
C LEU A 581 -9.61 27.90 18.03
N LYS A 582 -10.01 29.18 18.03
CA LYS A 582 -11.41 29.58 17.87
C LYS A 582 -11.98 29.17 16.51
N ASP A 583 -11.26 29.40 15.42
CA ASP A 583 -11.66 28.97 14.07
C ASP A 583 -11.82 27.44 14.00
N LEU A 584 -10.90 26.67 14.61
CA LEU A 584 -11.04 25.21 14.73
C LEU A 584 -12.33 24.83 15.48
N ALA A 585 -12.60 25.47 16.61
CA ALA A 585 -13.79 25.21 17.41
C ALA A 585 -15.07 25.49 16.59
N GLU A 586 -15.14 26.63 15.90
CA GLU A 586 -16.29 27.01 15.06
C GLU A 586 -16.51 26.06 13.88
N ARG A 587 -15.43 25.57 13.25
CA ARG A 587 -15.51 24.56 12.18
C ARG A 587 -16.01 23.22 12.68
N ILE A 588 -15.57 22.78 13.87
CA ILE A 588 -16.10 21.56 14.48
C ILE A 588 -17.59 21.74 14.82
N GLU A 589 -18.00 22.86 15.39
CA GLU A 589 -19.42 23.16 15.65
C GLU A 589 -20.26 23.18 14.37
N THR A 590 -19.69 23.66 13.27
CA THR A 590 -20.35 23.63 11.95
C THR A 590 -20.54 22.19 11.47
N LEU A 591 -19.51 21.34 11.60
CA LEU A 591 -19.61 19.92 11.26
C LEU A 591 -20.67 19.19 12.09
N LEU A 592 -20.84 19.55 13.36
CA LEU A 592 -21.81 18.94 14.26
C LEU A 592 -23.27 19.35 13.96
N ARG A 593 -23.50 20.32 13.08
CA ARG A 593 -24.82 20.76 12.64
C ARG A 593 -25.17 20.18 11.27
N PRO A 594 -26.46 20.02 10.94
CA PRO A 594 -26.91 19.67 9.59
C PRO A 594 -26.31 20.60 8.52
N HIS A 595 -25.65 20.02 7.53
CA HIS A 595 -25.11 20.76 6.39
C HIS A 595 -25.05 19.86 5.13
N ALA A 596 -24.69 20.44 3.99
CA ALA A 596 -24.49 19.75 2.73
C ALA A 596 -23.15 20.15 2.12
N LEU A 597 -22.51 19.22 1.43
CA LEU A 597 -21.19 19.42 0.83
C LEU A 597 -21.24 19.22 -0.68
N ARG A 598 -20.52 20.07 -1.40
CA ARG A 598 -20.27 19.86 -2.83
C ARG A 598 -19.06 18.95 -2.97
N VAL A 599 -19.30 17.70 -3.36
CA VAL A 599 -18.26 16.67 -3.45
C VAL A 599 -17.86 16.46 -4.91
N GLU A 600 -16.57 16.59 -5.18
CA GLU A 600 -15.98 16.25 -6.48
C GLU A 600 -15.57 14.77 -6.46
N SER A 601 -16.31 13.95 -7.19
CA SER A 601 -16.03 12.52 -7.39
C SER A 601 -16.62 12.04 -8.72
N ARG A 602 -15.98 11.04 -9.31
CA ARG A 602 -16.53 10.27 -10.44
C ARG A 602 -17.64 9.28 -10.01
N SER A 603 -17.70 8.94 -8.73
CA SER A 603 -18.73 8.05 -8.18
C SER A 603 -19.86 8.89 -7.59
N GLU A 604 -21.06 8.73 -8.13
CA GLU A 604 -22.27 9.33 -7.55
C GLU A 604 -22.56 8.78 -6.15
N TRP A 605 -22.23 7.50 -5.92
CA TRP A 605 -22.36 6.87 -4.61
C TRP A 605 -21.53 7.60 -3.54
N VAL A 606 -20.31 8.02 -3.86
CA VAL A 606 -19.48 8.81 -2.92
C VAL A 606 -20.15 10.16 -2.60
N LYS A 607 -20.70 10.86 -3.60
CA LYS A 607 -21.37 12.14 -3.38
C LYS A 607 -22.60 12.00 -2.48
N GLU A 608 -23.40 10.97 -2.72
CA GLU A 608 -24.56 10.63 -1.92
C GLU A 608 -24.15 10.32 -0.47
N LYS A 609 -23.19 9.39 -0.28
CA LYS A 609 -22.80 8.92 1.06
C LYS A 609 -22.07 9.96 1.89
N VAL A 610 -21.31 10.86 1.27
CA VAL A 610 -20.74 12.01 2.00
C VAL A 610 -21.85 12.94 2.51
N ASN A 611 -22.89 13.21 1.72
CA ASN A 611 -24.00 14.05 2.16
C ASN A 611 -24.90 13.34 3.20
N GLU A 612 -25.05 12.02 3.10
CA GLU A 612 -25.75 11.21 4.10
C GLU A 612 -25.15 11.40 5.49
N ILE A 613 -23.82 11.25 5.63
CA ILE A 613 -23.13 11.34 6.92
C ILE A 613 -23.07 12.76 7.52
N VAL A 614 -23.46 13.80 6.79
CA VAL A 614 -23.50 15.20 7.30
C VAL A 614 -24.91 15.78 7.39
N SER A 615 -25.91 15.06 6.86
CA SER A 615 -27.31 15.52 6.80
C SER A 615 -27.92 15.86 8.16
N GLY A 616 -27.50 15.16 9.22
CA GLY A 616 -27.89 15.42 10.61
C GLY A 616 -26.80 16.06 11.47
N GLY A 617 -25.71 16.53 10.85
CA GLY A 617 -24.41 16.71 11.51
C GLY A 617 -23.52 15.49 11.28
N TYR A 618 -22.20 15.70 11.37
CA TYR A 618 -21.19 14.69 11.06
C TYR A 618 -21.35 13.45 11.93
N CYS A 619 -21.76 12.35 11.30
CA CYS A 619 -21.95 11.04 11.90
C CYS A 619 -21.23 10.01 11.02
N PRO A 620 -19.99 9.62 11.37
CA PRO A 620 -19.21 8.72 10.52
C PRO A 620 -19.88 7.34 10.40
N ASN A 621 -19.81 6.76 9.21
CA ASN A 621 -20.22 5.38 8.93
C ASN A 621 -19.03 4.62 8.33
N ARG A 622 -18.44 3.73 9.14
CA ARG A 622 -17.22 2.97 8.77
C ARG A 622 -17.41 2.08 7.54
N ASP A 623 -18.63 1.62 7.23
CA ASP A 623 -18.89 0.81 6.03
C ASP A 623 -18.67 1.61 4.72
N TYR A 624 -18.75 2.94 4.80
CA TYR A 624 -18.51 3.82 3.66
C TYR A 624 -17.02 4.06 3.37
N GLY A 625 -16.12 3.51 4.19
CA GLY A 625 -14.67 3.59 4.01
C GLY A 625 -14.08 4.97 4.32
N VAL A 626 -12.76 5.05 4.28
CA VAL A 626 -11.99 6.25 4.65
C VAL A 626 -12.34 7.41 3.73
N ARG A 627 -12.47 7.16 2.41
CA ARG A 627 -12.72 8.19 1.39
C ARG A 627 -13.98 9.02 1.66
N VAL A 628 -15.06 8.41 2.10
CA VAL A 628 -16.33 9.10 2.39
C VAL A 628 -16.22 9.87 3.70
N ASN A 629 -15.73 9.22 4.76
CA ASN A 629 -15.78 9.77 6.11
C ASN A 629 -14.76 10.88 6.37
N ILE A 630 -13.64 10.89 5.65
CA ILE A 630 -12.62 11.94 5.77
C ILE A 630 -12.99 13.22 5.00
N GLU A 631 -13.90 13.13 4.02
CA GLU A 631 -14.22 14.24 3.11
C GLU A 631 -14.76 15.49 3.83
N PRO A 632 -15.72 15.39 4.78
CA PRO A 632 -16.20 16.58 5.49
C PRO A 632 -15.10 17.30 6.27
N LEU A 633 -14.23 16.56 6.94
CA LEU A 633 -13.12 17.09 7.73
C LEU A 633 -12.09 17.77 6.83
N LYS A 634 -11.83 17.18 5.66
CA LYS A 634 -10.95 17.74 4.63
C LYS A 634 -11.50 19.05 4.08
N GLN A 635 -12.78 19.09 3.68
CA GLN A 635 -13.40 20.32 3.14
C GLN A 635 -13.47 21.44 4.18
N MET A 636 -13.61 21.11 5.46
CA MET A 636 -13.54 22.08 6.54
C MET A 636 -12.12 22.57 6.85
N GLY A 637 -11.07 21.99 6.27
CA GLY A 637 -9.70 22.45 6.46
C GLY A 637 -9.16 22.25 7.89
N ILE A 638 -9.68 21.24 8.60
CA ILE A 638 -9.24 20.88 9.96
C ILE A 638 -8.27 19.69 9.99
N LEU A 639 -7.89 19.19 8.80
CA LEU A 639 -6.86 18.16 8.60
C LEU A 639 -5.60 18.78 7.97
N PRO A 640 -4.45 18.10 8.05
CA PRO A 640 -3.27 18.50 7.28
C PRO A 640 -3.51 18.55 5.76
N GLU A 641 -2.78 19.40 5.02
CA GLU A 641 -2.86 19.51 3.54
C GLU A 641 -2.62 18.17 2.86
N ASP A 642 -1.81 17.28 3.45
CA ASP A 642 -1.58 15.92 2.94
C ASP A 642 -2.88 15.11 2.82
N ALA A 643 -3.92 15.43 3.60
CA ALA A 643 -5.25 14.82 3.46
C ALA A 643 -5.89 15.12 2.09
N ALA A 644 -5.48 16.19 1.40
CA ALA A 644 -5.91 16.51 0.04
C ALA A 644 -5.48 15.48 -1.00
N ARG A 645 -4.49 14.62 -0.67
CA ARG A 645 -4.08 13.48 -1.49
C ARG A 645 -5.07 12.32 -1.41
N VAL A 646 -5.90 12.25 -0.37
CA VAL A 646 -6.98 11.26 -0.26
C VAL A 646 -8.08 11.62 -1.26
N ARG A 647 -7.96 11.03 -2.44
CA ARG A 647 -8.86 11.18 -3.59
C ARG A 647 -9.38 9.81 -4.01
N GLY A 648 -10.44 9.79 -4.83
CA GLY A 648 -11.05 8.59 -5.37
C GLY A 648 -11.28 8.69 -6.87
#